data_AF-A0A6C0LL87-F1
#
_entry.id   AF-A0A6C0LL87-F1
#
_cell.length_a   1.000
_cell.length_b   1.000
_cell.length_c   1.000
_cell.angle_alpha   90.00
_cell.angle_beta   90.00
_cell.angle_gamma   90.00
#
_symmetry.space_group_name_H-M   'P 1'
#
loop_
_entity.id
_entity.type
_entity.pdbx_description
1 polymer ?
#
loop_
_entity_poly.entity_id
_entity_poly.type
_entity_poly.pdbx_seq_one_letter_code
_entity_poly.pdbx_strand_id
1 'polypeptide(L)'
;MSEFTRIPIEVENNETNETEETNDIQPKLTILSEDPKIFTIDNFITPDECDHMIKLAIPELIDSVVSDSKGGYVSSGRTSKTAWIDHFHDKITSYLSTRISEEVNMPIENAEKYQIVHYGETNEYRSHYDSWDHNGSDKTLRCIKHGGPRVLTALVYLNKVEEGGSTRFDKLNIDVQPAQGKLLVFQNTYTGSINKHLLSQHAGMPIVKGEKYIFNLWFRECPKSMLYSEFNPGYYTAINKKTSESIHTPIKVESVSESNIFKLHPEKNILKFESLLTKSECDDLINICTFSESKYPSAWIKNVDQIDIINTIAKICRTTPDFLENMNVIKYGSHVVHGPFQDAYDISTDKGKTYTEKLGQRVQTISICLSDKMKYAFPKLNTEVICNKGTVMIYDNVGTTRNRDENMCHRLTNDNDIDGYIINVYVREKDKSGNVNKNFQFDDTQTKDTTNNDTVVSNPIHETPNIKENHLDTFNTVLNLFENKKITRGWAGHKQFIYGFKGDFSYFNECVLRFKKLRDDGKGLMLKNVNKEYVFDEFTPVIASEVVHTEMLALLMEYYRKTIENKVFQLGDRQSNRFKAHNEPFSRFLHYEILPLIEAITSKKLKPTYTYLSSYVNDSELPAHTDREDCEYTVSFLVNKDKDWPILLHKVKQPVKYKGRSSFTPKTNECLSLDCESGGLIIFSGTDHIHFREKFTGEFYDILLLHYRSDD
;
A
#
# COMPACT_ATOMS: atom_id res chain seq x y z
N MET A 1 -47.49 10.50 -30.64
CA MET A 1 -48.42 9.62 -31.40
C MET A 1 -47.78 9.31 -32.74
N SER A 2 -47.29 8.08 -32.89
CA SER A 2 -47.19 7.37 -34.17
C SER A 2 -46.96 5.90 -33.81
N GLU A 3 -48.05 5.14 -33.83
CA GLU A 3 -48.06 3.70 -33.69
C GLU A 3 -47.38 3.06 -34.90
N PHE A 4 -46.51 2.07 -34.67
CA PHE A 4 -46.17 1.06 -35.67
C PHE A 4 -46.22 -0.32 -35.02
N THR A 5 -47.41 -0.90 -35.15
CA THR A 5 -47.79 -2.29 -35.42
C THR A 5 -46.77 -3.40 -35.10
N ARG A 6 -47.09 -4.22 -34.09
CA ARG A 6 -46.49 -5.54 -33.86
C ARG A 6 -46.95 -6.52 -34.95
N ILE A 7 -46.01 -7.22 -35.58
CA ILE A 7 -46.30 -8.39 -36.42
C ILE A 7 -46.25 -9.63 -35.50
N PRO A 8 -47.29 -10.49 -35.45
CA PRO A 8 -47.27 -11.72 -34.67
C PRO A 8 -46.53 -12.83 -35.43
N ILE A 9 -45.73 -13.63 -34.73
CA ILE A 9 -45.11 -14.85 -35.27
C ILE A 9 -46.10 -15.99 -35.00
N GLU A 10 -46.66 -16.55 -36.06
CA GLU A 10 -47.47 -17.77 -36.04
C GLU A 10 -46.58 -19.01 -35.86
N VAL A 11 -47.09 -19.96 -35.09
CA VAL A 11 -46.50 -21.29 -34.87
C VAL A 11 -47.17 -22.25 -35.86
N GLU A 12 -46.42 -22.82 -36.79
CA GLU A 12 -46.87 -24.00 -37.55
C GLU A 12 -45.77 -25.04 -37.72
N ASN A 13 -46.21 -26.31 -37.69
CA ASN A 13 -45.41 -27.52 -37.56
C ASN A 13 -44.81 -28.01 -38.89
N ASN A 14 -43.60 -28.55 -38.78
CA ASN A 14 -42.86 -29.51 -39.61
C ASN A 14 -43.44 -29.98 -40.95
N GLU A 15 -42.60 -29.91 -42.00
CA GLU A 15 -42.35 -31.05 -42.90
C GLU A 15 -40.93 -30.98 -43.50
N THR A 16 -40.30 -32.14 -43.61
CA THR A 16 -38.89 -32.42 -43.93
C THR A 16 -38.53 -32.20 -45.40
N ASN A 17 -37.36 -31.61 -45.68
CA ASN A 17 -36.52 -31.95 -46.84
C ASN A 17 -35.05 -31.56 -46.59
N GLU A 18 -34.16 -32.54 -46.70
CA GLU A 18 -32.71 -32.41 -46.56
C GLU A 18 -32.10 -31.69 -47.77
N THR A 19 -31.46 -30.55 -47.52
CA THR A 19 -30.44 -29.97 -48.42
C THR A 19 -29.34 -29.33 -47.57
N GLU A 20 -28.09 -29.62 -47.91
CA GLU A 20 -26.83 -29.22 -47.27
C GLU A 20 -26.84 -27.84 -46.60
N GLU A 21 -26.98 -27.80 -45.27
CA GLU A 21 -26.85 -26.59 -44.47
C GLU A 21 -25.36 -26.25 -44.26
N THR A 22 -24.91 -25.17 -44.88
CA THR A 22 -23.85 -24.35 -44.30
C THR A 22 -24.34 -23.92 -42.91
N ASN A 23 -23.73 -24.43 -41.84
CA ASN A 23 -24.03 -24.08 -40.45
C ASN A 23 -23.80 -22.58 -40.20
N ASP A 24 -24.78 -21.76 -40.56
CA ASP A 24 -24.82 -20.35 -40.22
C ASP A 24 -25.31 -20.25 -38.77
N ILE A 25 -24.35 -20.24 -37.83
CA ILE A 25 -24.64 -20.28 -36.40
C ILE A 25 -25.30 -18.95 -36.01
N GLN A 26 -26.63 -18.94 -35.98
CA GLN A 26 -27.42 -17.74 -35.67
C GLN A 26 -27.14 -17.22 -34.25
N PRO A 27 -27.15 -15.88 -34.03
CA PRO A 27 -26.99 -15.29 -32.71
C PRO A 27 -28.07 -15.78 -31.74
N LYS A 28 -27.68 -16.24 -30.55
CA LYS A 28 -28.62 -16.75 -29.54
C LYS A 28 -28.69 -15.85 -28.32
N LEU A 29 -29.82 -15.16 -28.13
CA LEU A 29 -30.10 -14.34 -26.94
C LEU A 29 -30.50 -15.22 -25.74
N THR A 30 -29.85 -15.01 -24.59
CA THR A 30 -30.22 -15.63 -23.31
C THR A 30 -30.32 -14.55 -22.23
N ILE A 31 -31.51 -14.36 -21.65
CA ILE A 31 -31.73 -13.45 -20.51
C ILE A 31 -31.37 -14.19 -19.22
N LEU A 32 -30.48 -13.61 -18.42
CA LEU A 32 -29.97 -14.18 -17.17
C LEU A 32 -30.58 -13.53 -15.93
N SER A 33 -30.99 -12.27 -16.05
CA SER A 33 -31.66 -11.51 -15.00
C SER A 33 -32.49 -10.38 -15.61
N GLU A 34 -33.67 -10.12 -15.05
CA GLU A 34 -34.52 -8.99 -15.43
C GLU A 34 -34.17 -7.70 -14.68
N ASP A 35 -33.73 -7.80 -13.42
CA ASP A 35 -33.29 -6.65 -12.61
C ASP A 35 -32.07 -7.00 -11.73
N PRO A 36 -30.87 -6.48 -12.05
CA PRO A 36 -30.57 -5.64 -13.19
C PRO A 36 -30.74 -6.48 -14.47
N LYS A 37 -31.03 -5.82 -15.60
CA LYS A 37 -31.07 -6.52 -16.89
C LYS A 37 -29.69 -7.07 -17.20
N ILE A 38 -29.56 -8.39 -17.28
CA ILE A 38 -28.35 -9.11 -17.67
C ILE A 38 -28.72 -10.12 -18.75
N PHE A 39 -28.04 -10.07 -19.89
CA PHE A 39 -28.26 -11.02 -20.98
C PHE A 39 -26.97 -11.31 -21.74
N THR A 40 -26.98 -12.42 -22.47
CA THR A 40 -25.88 -12.81 -23.37
C THR A 40 -26.39 -13.04 -24.78
N ILE A 41 -25.55 -12.79 -25.76
CA ILE A 41 -25.76 -13.15 -27.17
C ILE A 41 -24.56 -13.97 -27.61
N ASP A 42 -24.77 -15.27 -27.81
CA ASP A 42 -23.72 -16.16 -28.33
C ASP A 42 -23.49 -15.87 -29.82
N ASN A 43 -22.25 -16.01 -30.29
CA ASN A 43 -21.83 -15.74 -31.68
C ASN A 43 -22.19 -14.32 -32.16
N PHE A 44 -22.11 -13.34 -31.26
CA PHE A 44 -22.37 -11.94 -31.60
C PHE A 44 -21.30 -11.39 -32.54
N ILE A 45 -20.01 -11.62 -32.28
CA ILE A 45 -18.93 -11.29 -33.23
C ILE A 45 -18.28 -12.54 -33.79
N THR A 46 -17.74 -12.44 -34.99
CA THR A 46 -17.07 -13.54 -35.69
C THR A 46 -15.69 -13.84 -35.09
N PRO A 47 -15.14 -15.06 -35.30
CA PRO A 47 -13.76 -15.38 -34.90
C PRO A 47 -12.71 -14.45 -35.53
N ASP A 48 -12.89 -14.01 -36.77
CA ASP A 48 -11.98 -13.08 -37.44
C ASP A 48 -11.99 -11.69 -36.79
N GLU A 49 -13.17 -11.20 -36.40
CA GLU A 49 -13.31 -9.95 -35.63
C GLU A 49 -12.66 -10.08 -34.24
N CYS A 50 -12.82 -11.24 -33.59
CA CYS A 50 -12.15 -11.53 -32.32
C CYS A 50 -10.62 -11.45 -32.46
N ASP A 51 -10.06 -12.16 -33.43
CA ASP A 51 -8.62 -12.23 -33.68
C ASP A 51 -8.05 -10.87 -34.06
N HIS A 52 -8.81 -10.08 -34.83
CA HIS A 52 -8.45 -8.72 -35.18
C HIS A 52 -8.30 -7.83 -33.93
N MET A 53 -9.27 -7.86 -33.02
CA MET A 53 -9.21 -7.09 -31.77
C MET A 53 -8.04 -7.52 -30.87
N ILE A 54 -7.73 -8.82 -30.81
CA ILE A 54 -6.56 -9.33 -30.08
C ILE A 54 -5.26 -8.80 -30.70
N LYS A 55 -5.11 -8.88 -32.03
CA LYS A 55 -3.91 -8.40 -32.75
C LYS A 55 -3.66 -6.91 -32.56
N LEU A 56 -4.72 -6.09 -32.57
CA LEU A 56 -4.61 -4.66 -32.28
C LEU A 56 -4.14 -4.37 -30.85
N ALA A 57 -4.55 -5.20 -29.89
CA ALA A 57 -4.27 -4.95 -28.48
C ALA A 57 -2.85 -5.35 -28.05
N ILE A 58 -2.31 -6.47 -28.56
CA ILE A 58 -1.01 -7.04 -28.15
C ILE A 58 0.12 -6.00 -28.01
N PRO A 59 0.39 -5.10 -28.97
CA PRO A 59 1.49 -4.13 -28.86
C PRO A 59 1.26 -3.06 -27.78
N GLU A 60 0.01 -2.82 -27.37
CA GLU A 60 -0.40 -1.74 -26.46
C GLU A 60 -0.70 -2.24 -25.02
N LEU A 61 -0.57 -3.54 -24.76
CA LEU A 61 -0.91 -4.14 -23.46
C LEU A 61 0.04 -3.69 -22.35
N ILE A 62 -0.50 -2.97 -21.38
CA ILE A 62 0.18 -2.55 -20.14
C ILE A 62 -0.58 -3.06 -18.91
N ASP A 63 0.03 -3.02 -17.72
CA ASP A 63 -0.63 -3.44 -16.49
C ASP A 63 -1.92 -2.65 -16.24
N SER A 64 -3.00 -3.35 -15.87
CA SER A 64 -4.30 -2.72 -15.70
C SER A 64 -4.35 -1.84 -14.44
N VAL A 65 -5.07 -0.72 -14.54
CA VAL A 65 -5.28 0.22 -13.43
C VAL A 65 -6.73 0.24 -12.94
N VAL A 66 -6.91 0.62 -11.68
CA VAL A 66 -8.22 0.92 -11.07
C VAL A 66 -8.27 2.38 -10.59
N SER A 67 -9.47 2.98 -10.52
CA SER A 67 -9.63 4.40 -10.16
C SER A 67 -9.58 4.67 -8.65
N ASP A 68 -8.77 5.64 -8.23
CA ASP A 68 -8.71 6.22 -6.87
C ASP A 68 -8.81 7.76 -6.89
N SER A 69 -9.03 8.42 -5.77
CA SER A 69 -9.03 9.87 -5.55
C SER A 69 -7.90 10.66 -6.23
N LYS A 70 -6.74 10.06 -6.50
CA LYS A 70 -5.60 10.72 -7.18
C LYS A 70 -5.39 10.34 -8.66
N GLY A 71 -6.14 9.38 -9.21
CA GLY A 71 -5.96 8.89 -10.59
C GLY A 71 -6.15 7.38 -10.72
N GLY A 72 -5.65 6.78 -11.81
CA GLY A 72 -5.55 5.32 -11.95
C GLY A 72 -4.32 4.77 -11.24
N TYR A 73 -4.42 3.62 -10.59
CA TYR A 73 -3.28 2.93 -9.97
C TYR A 73 -3.36 1.40 -10.17
N VAL A 74 -2.21 0.72 -10.18
CA VAL A 74 -2.14 -0.74 -10.28
C VAL A 74 -2.53 -1.36 -8.94
N SER A 75 -3.59 -2.17 -8.92
CA SER A 75 -4.14 -2.78 -7.71
C SER A 75 -3.86 -4.28 -7.67
N SER A 76 -3.60 -4.85 -6.50
CA SER A 76 -3.48 -6.30 -6.34
C SER A 76 -4.80 -7.06 -6.57
N GLY A 77 -5.94 -6.35 -6.65
CA GLY A 77 -7.24 -6.95 -6.97
C GLY A 77 -7.55 -7.05 -8.47
N ARG A 78 -6.66 -6.56 -9.35
CA ARG A 78 -6.77 -6.67 -10.81
C ARG A 78 -5.37 -6.96 -11.37
N THR A 79 -5.13 -8.20 -11.79
CA THR A 79 -3.81 -8.68 -12.22
C THR A 79 -3.65 -8.83 -13.73
N SER A 80 -4.65 -8.38 -14.50
CA SER A 80 -4.66 -8.40 -15.97
C SER A 80 -3.85 -7.29 -16.61
N LYS A 81 -3.59 -7.41 -17.91
CA LYS A 81 -3.10 -6.32 -18.78
C LYS A 81 -4.24 -5.71 -19.58
N THR A 82 -4.13 -4.44 -19.94
CA THR A 82 -5.16 -3.68 -20.67
C THR A 82 -4.56 -2.88 -21.82
N ALA A 83 -5.29 -2.79 -22.93
CA ALA A 83 -5.07 -1.86 -24.03
C ALA A 83 -6.35 -1.05 -24.31
N TRP A 84 -6.21 0.16 -24.84
CA TRP A 84 -7.34 1.05 -25.14
C TRP A 84 -7.38 1.38 -26.64
N ILE A 85 -8.46 1.00 -27.32
CA ILE A 85 -8.61 1.17 -28.77
C ILE A 85 -9.79 2.11 -29.07
N ASP A 86 -9.57 3.07 -29.96
CA ASP A 86 -10.62 4.01 -30.39
C ASP A 86 -11.65 3.33 -31.29
N HIS A 87 -12.91 3.78 -31.20
CA HIS A 87 -14.04 3.26 -31.98
C HIS A 87 -13.78 3.26 -33.48
N PHE A 88 -13.19 4.34 -33.97
CA PHE A 88 -12.94 4.58 -35.39
C PHE A 88 -11.48 4.35 -35.78
N HIS A 89 -10.79 3.42 -35.10
CA HIS A 89 -9.41 3.06 -35.44
C HIS A 89 -9.32 2.46 -36.85
N ASP A 90 -10.22 1.53 -37.18
CA ASP A 90 -10.36 0.96 -38.51
C ASP A 90 -11.83 0.57 -38.81
N LYS A 91 -12.05 -0.09 -39.95
CA LYS A 91 -13.40 -0.49 -40.39
C LYS A 91 -14.05 -1.51 -39.46
N ILE A 92 -13.29 -2.45 -38.90
CA ILE A 92 -13.80 -3.51 -38.02
C ILE A 92 -14.17 -2.89 -36.67
N THR A 93 -13.30 -2.09 -36.07
CA THR A 93 -13.60 -1.43 -34.79
C THR A 93 -14.84 -0.52 -34.91
N SER A 94 -14.96 0.18 -36.04
CA SER A 94 -16.10 1.06 -36.34
C SER A 94 -17.40 0.25 -36.42
N TYR A 95 -17.39 -0.83 -37.23
CA TYR A 95 -18.54 -1.70 -37.43
C TYR A 95 -19.01 -2.35 -36.12
N LEU A 96 -18.08 -2.88 -35.32
CA LEU A 96 -18.38 -3.46 -34.02
C LEU A 96 -19.03 -2.44 -33.07
N SER A 97 -18.54 -1.19 -33.10
CA SER A 97 -18.99 -0.15 -32.17
C SER A 97 -20.43 0.25 -32.48
N THR A 98 -20.74 0.42 -33.76
CA THR A 98 -22.09 0.71 -34.25
C THR A 98 -23.05 -0.43 -33.92
N ARG A 99 -22.66 -1.68 -34.18
CA ARG A 99 -23.51 -2.85 -33.90
C ARG A 99 -23.82 -3.03 -32.43
N ILE A 100 -22.82 -2.88 -31.55
CA ILE A 100 -23.05 -2.99 -30.10
C ILE A 100 -23.95 -1.84 -29.63
N SER A 101 -23.73 -0.62 -30.13
CA SER A 101 -24.58 0.54 -29.86
C SER A 101 -26.05 0.33 -30.25
N GLU A 102 -26.30 -0.23 -31.43
CA GLU A 102 -27.64 -0.59 -31.89
C GLU A 102 -28.29 -1.66 -31.00
N GLU A 103 -27.54 -2.72 -30.68
CA GLU A 103 -28.02 -3.83 -29.84
C GLU A 103 -28.40 -3.38 -28.42
N VAL A 104 -27.58 -2.54 -27.79
CA VAL A 104 -27.86 -2.04 -26.44
C VAL A 104 -28.73 -0.78 -26.43
N ASN A 105 -29.13 -0.30 -27.61
CA ASN A 105 -29.91 0.91 -27.84
C ASN A 105 -29.30 2.14 -27.14
N MET A 106 -27.99 2.33 -27.28
CA MET A 106 -27.27 3.49 -26.76
C MET A 106 -26.35 4.12 -27.82
N PRO A 107 -26.35 5.46 -27.98
CA PRO A 107 -25.51 6.12 -28.96
C PRO A 107 -24.01 5.87 -28.71
N ILE A 108 -23.21 5.76 -29.78
CA ILE A 108 -21.79 5.44 -29.66
C ILE A 108 -20.99 6.57 -28.99
N GLU A 109 -21.46 7.81 -29.09
CA GLU A 109 -20.91 8.96 -28.39
C GLU A 109 -20.98 8.83 -26.86
N ASN A 110 -21.86 7.97 -26.33
CA ASN A 110 -21.91 7.64 -24.90
C ASN A 110 -20.86 6.58 -24.52
N ALA A 111 -20.28 5.86 -25.48
CA ALA A 111 -19.35 4.79 -25.20
C ALA A 111 -17.92 5.31 -24.98
N GLU A 112 -17.28 4.85 -23.90
CA GLU A 112 -15.82 4.93 -23.73
C GLU A 112 -15.09 4.12 -24.77
N LYS A 113 -13.78 4.35 -24.95
CA LYS A 113 -12.93 3.52 -25.82
C LYS A 113 -13.04 2.04 -25.45
N TYR A 114 -12.82 1.15 -26.42
CA TYR A 114 -12.69 -0.28 -26.13
C TYR A 114 -11.58 -0.51 -25.13
N GLN A 115 -11.89 -1.21 -24.05
CA GLN A 115 -10.90 -1.67 -23.10
C GLN A 115 -10.64 -3.16 -23.34
N ILE A 116 -9.60 -3.50 -24.09
CA ILE A 116 -9.19 -4.90 -24.31
C ILE A 116 -8.41 -5.33 -23.07
N VAL A 117 -8.74 -6.49 -22.52
CA VAL A 117 -8.13 -7.02 -21.30
C VAL A 117 -7.61 -8.42 -21.56
N HIS A 118 -6.34 -8.65 -21.19
CA HIS A 118 -5.68 -9.95 -21.22
C HIS A 118 -5.47 -10.47 -19.81
N TYR A 119 -5.89 -11.72 -19.60
CA TYR A 119 -5.67 -12.48 -18.37
C TYR A 119 -4.86 -13.73 -18.74
N GLY A 120 -3.67 -13.89 -18.14
CA GLY A 120 -2.95 -15.16 -18.13
C GLY A 120 -3.41 -16.09 -17.02
N GLU A 121 -2.77 -17.26 -16.91
CA GLU A 121 -3.03 -18.21 -15.81
C GLU A 121 -2.93 -17.51 -14.44
N THR A 122 -3.84 -17.85 -13.52
CA THR A 122 -3.98 -17.25 -12.18
C THR A 122 -4.39 -15.77 -12.13
N ASN A 123 -4.52 -15.08 -13.26
CA ASN A 123 -5.02 -13.71 -13.25
C ASN A 123 -6.52 -13.67 -12.90
N GLU A 124 -6.92 -12.64 -12.16
CA GLU A 124 -8.29 -12.41 -11.74
C GLU A 124 -8.63 -10.91 -11.77
N TYR A 125 -9.93 -10.61 -11.72
CA TYR A 125 -10.41 -9.31 -11.30
C TYR A 125 -11.44 -9.51 -10.20
N ARG A 126 -11.06 -9.14 -8.97
CA ARG A 126 -11.93 -9.26 -7.81
C ARG A 126 -13.24 -8.50 -7.97
N SER A 127 -14.21 -8.93 -7.19
CA SER A 127 -15.56 -8.36 -7.12
C SER A 127 -15.56 -6.83 -7.08
N HIS A 128 -16.26 -6.21 -8.04
CA HIS A 128 -16.32 -4.76 -8.20
C HIS A 128 -17.64 -4.30 -8.86
N TYR A 129 -17.79 -2.99 -8.99
CA TYR A 129 -18.86 -2.32 -9.75
C TYR A 129 -18.23 -1.47 -10.84
N ASP A 130 -18.86 -1.41 -12.00
CA ASP A 130 -18.42 -0.52 -13.08
C ASP A 130 -18.88 0.92 -12.90
N SER A 131 -19.99 1.16 -12.19
CA SER A 131 -20.45 2.51 -11.83
C SER A 131 -19.97 2.94 -10.44
N TRP A 132 -20.21 4.20 -10.09
CA TRP A 132 -19.69 4.83 -8.86
C TRP A 132 -20.78 5.17 -7.85
N ASP A 133 -20.38 5.34 -6.59
CA ASP A 133 -21.24 5.92 -5.56
C ASP A 133 -21.39 7.42 -5.75
N HIS A 134 -22.62 7.94 -5.63
CA HIS A 134 -22.91 9.36 -5.76
C HIS A 134 -22.82 10.11 -4.43
N ASN A 135 -21.69 9.92 -3.72
CA ASN A 135 -21.45 10.45 -2.38
C ASN A 135 -20.76 11.83 -2.35
N GLY A 136 -20.57 12.48 -3.51
CA GLY A 136 -19.87 13.77 -3.60
C GLY A 136 -18.36 13.72 -3.31
N SER A 137 -17.76 12.54 -3.21
CA SER A 137 -16.32 12.41 -3.06
C SER A 137 -15.57 12.93 -4.29
N ASP A 138 -14.34 13.43 -4.08
CA ASP A 138 -13.49 13.91 -5.18
C ASP A 138 -13.25 12.82 -6.24
N LYS A 139 -13.19 11.54 -5.82
CA LYS A 139 -13.13 10.39 -6.73
C LYS A 139 -14.36 10.33 -7.62
N THR A 140 -15.56 10.36 -7.06
CA THR A 140 -16.82 10.30 -7.80
C THR A 140 -16.93 11.48 -8.76
N LEU A 141 -16.77 12.70 -8.25
CA LEU A 141 -16.88 13.93 -9.06
C LEU A 141 -15.91 13.92 -10.23
N ARG A 142 -14.69 13.41 -10.05
CA ARG A 142 -13.74 13.26 -11.14
C ARG A 142 -14.16 12.17 -12.13
N CYS A 143 -14.61 11.00 -11.67
CA CYS A 143 -14.93 9.86 -12.53
C CYS A 143 -16.17 10.10 -13.40
N ILE A 144 -17.13 10.90 -12.92
CA ILE A 144 -18.36 11.23 -13.65
C ILE A 144 -18.30 12.60 -14.35
N LYS A 145 -17.19 13.34 -14.21
CA LYS A 145 -17.06 14.71 -14.73
C LYS A 145 -17.49 14.82 -16.19
N HIS A 146 -17.09 13.85 -17.00
CA HIS A 146 -17.46 13.76 -18.40
C HIS A 146 -18.32 12.50 -18.64
N GLY A 147 -19.43 12.65 -19.36
CA GLY A 147 -20.38 11.56 -19.67
C GLY A 147 -21.27 11.09 -18.51
N GLY A 148 -20.97 11.44 -17.25
CA GLY A 148 -21.74 10.95 -16.10
C GLY A 148 -21.36 9.53 -15.66
N PRO A 149 -22.21 8.83 -14.88
CA PRO A 149 -21.96 7.45 -14.47
C PRO A 149 -21.94 6.49 -15.66
N ARG A 150 -21.28 5.34 -15.50
CA ARG A 150 -21.43 4.20 -16.44
C ARG A 150 -22.77 3.53 -16.14
N VAL A 151 -23.67 3.52 -17.11
CA VAL A 151 -25.03 2.97 -16.93
C VAL A 151 -25.16 1.55 -17.46
N LEU A 152 -24.30 1.15 -18.42
CA LEU A 152 -24.34 -0.16 -19.04
C LEU A 152 -22.93 -0.62 -19.44
N THR A 153 -22.67 -1.91 -19.32
CA THR A 153 -21.46 -2.57 -19.81
C THR A 153 -21.83 -3.57 -20.88
N ALA A 154 -21.14 -3.50 -22.02
CA ALA A 154 -21.09 -4.55 -23.03
C ALA A 154 -19.69 -5.18 -23.00
N LEU A 155 -19.60 -6.46 -22.60
CA LEU A 155 -18.37 -7.24 -22.49
C LEU A 155 -18.39 -8.32 -23.56
N VAL A 156 -17.34 -8.41 -24.38
CA VAL A 156 -17.21 -9.46 -25.40
C VAL A 156 -16.03 -10.36 -25.09
N TYR A 157 -16.24 -11.68 -25.19
CA TYR A 157 -15.18 -12.68 -25.07
C TYR A 157 -14.52 -12.93 -26.43
N LEU A 158 -13.21 -12.73 -26.51
CA LEU A 158 -12.46 -12.77 -27.78
C LEU A 158 -11.81 -14.13 -28.05
N ASN A 159 -11.72 -14.99 -27.05
CA ASN A 159 -11.23 -16.34 -27.22
C ASN A 159 -11.98 -17.32 -26.32
N LYS A 160 -11.81 -18.61 -26.60
CA LYS A 160 -12.22 -19.68 -25.70
C LYS A 160 -11.16 -19.82 -24.59
N VAL A 161 -11.63 -19.91 -23.35
CA VAL A 161 -10.78 -20.25 -22.20
C VAL A 161 -10.84 -21.75 -21.98
N GLU A 162 -9.71 -22.38 -21.68
CA GLU A 162 -9.65 -23.83 -21.47
C GLU A 162 -10.31 -24.23 -20.15
N GLU A 163 -9.97 -23.56 -19.05
CA GLU A 163 -10.56 -23.81 -17.73
C GLU A 163 -10.59 -22.54 -16.85
N GLY A 164 -11.72 -22.29 -16.19
CA GLY A 164 -11.94 -21.11 -15.34
C GLY A 164 -12.32 -19.84 -16.12
N GLY A 165 -12.06 -18.67 -15.55
CA GLY A 165 -12.23 -17.39 -16.26
C GLY A 165 -13.68 -16.91 -16.47
N SER A 166 -14.67 -17.44 -15.74
CA SER A 166 -16.06 -16.95 -15.82
C SER A 166 -16.18 -15.48 -15.40
N THR A 167 -17.23 -14.81 -15.88
CA THR A 167 -17.68 -13.54 -15.29
C THR A 167 -18.79 -13.86 -14.31
N ARG A 168 -18.52 -13.68 -13.01
CA ARG A 168 -19.42 -14.06 -11.92
C ARG A 168 -20.13 -12.85 -11.35
N PHE A 169 -21.45 -12.88 -11.27
CA PHE A 169 -22.26 -11.90 -10.55
C PHE A 169 -22.55 -12.43 -9.14
N ASP A 170 -21.71 -12.05 -8.18
CA ASP A 170 -21.64 -12.69 -6.86
C ASP A 170 -22.99 -12.70 -6.12
N LYS A 171 -23.73 -11.60 -6.18
CA LYS A 171 -25.00 -11.45 -5.46
C LYS A 171 -26.19 -12.13 -6.13
N LEU A 172 -26.05 -12.48 -7.42
CA LEU A 172 -27.09 -13.18 -8.18
C LEU A 172 -26.77 -14.66 -8.33
N ASN A 173 -25.54 -15.08 -7.95
CA ASN A 173 -25.03 -16.44 -8.17
C ASN A 173 -25.15 -16.87 -9.65
N ILE A 174 -24.86 -15.94 -10.57
CA ILE A 174 -24.84 -16.16 -12.01
C ILE A 174 -23.38 -16.23 -12.46
N ASP A 175 -23.02 -17.29 -13.18
CA ASP A 175 -21.70 -17.47 -13.79
C ASP A 175 -21.83 -17.50 -15.31
N VAL A 176 -21.23 -16.51 -15.98
CA VAL A 176 -21.20 -16.46 -17.45
C VAL A 176 -19.88 -17.04 -17.93
N GLN A 177 -19.94 -18.19 -18.57
CA GLN A 177 -18.76 -18.87 -19.11
C GLN A 177 -18.26 -18.17 -20.39
N PRO A 178 -16.93 -18.00 -20.53
CA PRO A 178 -16.35 -17.40 -21.70
C PRO A 178 -16.54 -18.30 -22.92
N ALA A 179 -17.03 -17.73 -24.02
CA ALA A 179 -17.02 -18.37 -25.33
C ALA A 179 -16.68 -17.32 -26.38
N GLN A 180 -15.77 -17.66 -27.30
CA GLN A 180 -15.35 -16.74 -28.35
C GLN A 180 -16.56 -16.17 -29.10
N GLY A 181 -16.57 -14.85 -29.30
CA GLY A 181 -17.62 -14.14 -29.99
C GLY A 181 -18.85 -13.83 -29.15
N LYS A 182 -18.94 -14.32 -27.90
CA LYS A 182 -20.09 -14.06 -27.02
C LYS A 182 -20.08 -12.63 -26.49
N LEU A 183 -21.23 -11.96 -26.60
CA LEU A 183 -21.52 -10.68 -25.95
C LEU A 183 -22.27 -10.93 -24.63
N LEU A 184 -21.82 -10.27 -23.56
CA LEU A 184 -22.49 -10.17 -22.26
C LEU A 184 -22.84 -8.70 -22.02
N VAL A 185 -24.12 -8.41 -21.78
CA VAL A 185 -24.61 -7.07 -21.49
C VAL A 185 -25.22 -7.04 -20.10
N PHE A 186 -24.88 -6.03 -19.30
CA PHE A 186 -25.49 -5.81 -17.99
C PHE A 186 -25.66 -4.33 -17.65
N GLN A 187 -26.75 -4.02 -16.95
CA GLN A 187 -26.99 -2.69 -16.40
C GLN A 187 -26.15 -2.45 -15.14
N ASN A 188 -25.49 -1.29 -15.10
CA ASN A 188 -24.65 -0.88 -13.99
C ASN A 188 -25.39 -0.03 -12.95
N THR A 189 -26.50 0.60 -13.34
CA THR A 189 -27.33 1.46 -12.50
C THR A 189 -28.78 0.96 -12.46
N TYR A 190 -29.53 1.39 -11.44
CA TYR A 190 -30.98 1.17 -11.43
C TYR A 190 -31.63 1.89 -12.62
N THR A 191 -32.63 1.26 -13.23
CA THR A 191 -33.35 1.84 -14.37
C THR A 191 -33.88 3.23 -14.02
N GLY A 192 -33.55 4.22 -14.87
CA GLY A 192 -33.94 5.63 -14.65
C GLY A 192 -33.20 6.32 -13.51
N SER A 193 -32.10 5.75 -13.01
CA SER A 193 -31.31 6.29 -11.91
C SER A 193 -29.83 6.35 -12.25
N ILE A 194 -29.13 7.28 -11.60
CA ILE A 194 -27.67 7.36 -11.58
C ILE A 194 -27.07 6.36 -10.59
N ASN A 195 -27.85 5.90 -9.60
CA ASN A 195 -27.35 5.05 -8.53
C ASN A 195 -26.93 3.68 -9.08
N LYS A 196 -25.71 3.25 -8.74
CA LYS A 196 -25.22 1.93 -9.11
C LYS A 196 -26.16 0.84 -8.61
N HIS A 197 -26.40 -0.17 -9.43
CA HIS A 197 -27.24 -1.30 -9.10
C HIS A 197 -26.48 -2.23 -8.15
N LEU A 198 -26.98 -2.47 -6.94
CA LEU A 198 -26.20 -3.24 -5.96
C LEU A 198 -25.97 -4.70 -6.35
N LEU A 199 -26.84 -5.28 -7.18
CA LEU A 199 -26.73 -6.65 -7.69
C LEU A 199 -25.87 -6.77 -8.96
N SER A 200 -25.41 -5.66 -9.56
CA SER A 200 -24.48 -5.72 -10.73
C SER A 200 -23.02 -5.94 -10.31
N GLN A 201 -22.79 -6.20 -9.02
CA GLN A 201 -21.47 -6.55 -8.50
C GLN A 201 -20.97 -7.83 -9.16
N HIS A 202 -19.79 -7.76 -9.78
CA HIS A 202 -19.25 -8.86 -10.56
C HIS A 202 -17.74 -8.99 -10.45
N ALA A 203 -17.23 -10.17 -10.79
CA ALA A 203 -15.82 -10.54 -10.77
C ALA A 203 -15.43 -11.29 -12.05
N GLY A 204 -14.18 -11.12 -12.48
CA GLY A 204 -13.54 -12.02 -13.43
C GLY A 204 -12.83 -13.12 -12.66
N MET A 205 -13.40 -14.33 -12.66
CA MET A 205 -12.90 -15.46 -11.89
C MET A 205 -11.51 -15.89 -12.39
N PRO A 206 -10.67 -16.48 -11.52
CA PRO A 206 -9.34 -16.94 -11.89
C PRO A 206 -9.35 -17.88 -13.10
N ILE A 207 -8.35 -17.74 -13.96
CA ILE A 207 -8.07 -18.72 -15.01
C ILE A 207 -7.28 -19.86 -14.40
N VAL A 208 -7.81 -21.08 -14.54
CA VAL A 208 -7.14 -22.30 -14.11
C VAL A 208 -6.21 -22.80 -15.19
N LYS A 209 -6.63 -22.71 -16.46
CA LYS A 209 -5.84 -23.14 -17.61
C LYS A 209 -6.10 -22.31 -18.86
N GLY A 210 -5.03 -21.96 -19.58
CA GLY A 210 -5.07 -21.17 -20.80
C GLY A 210 -5.03 -19.66 -20.54
N GLU A 211 -5.65 -18.88 -21.42
CA GLU A 211 -5.70 -17.42 -21.31
C GLU A 211 -7.06 -16.88 -21.72
N LYS A 212 -7.37 -15.65 -21.31
CA LYS A 212 -8.63 -14.97 -21.64
C LYS A 212 -8.35 -13.59 -22.19
N TYR A 213 -8.92 -13.32 -23.35
CA TYR A 213 -9.05 -12.00 -23.94
C TYR A 213 -10.52 -11.59 -23.91
N ILE A 214 -10.78 -10.39 -23.42
CA ILE A 214 -12.09 -9.73 -23.52
C ILE A 214 -11.90 -8.31 -24.01
N PHE A 215 -12.98 -7.68 -24.49
CA PHE A 215 -13.05 -6.23 -24.39
C PHE A 215 -14.29 -5.79 -23.62
N ASN A 216 -14.15 -4.68 -22.90
CA ASN A 216 -15.28 -3.94 -22.33
C ASN A 216 -15.57 -2.71 -23.19
N LEU A 217 -16.85 -2.45 -23.39
CA LEU A 217 -17.38 -1.21 -23.93
C LEU A 217 -18.37 -0.63 -22.92
N TRP A 218 -17.95 0.44 -22.23
CA TRP A 218 -18.74 1.08 -21.19
C TRP A 218 -19.54 2.25 -21.75
N PHE A 219 -20.85 2.23 -21.52
CA PHE A 219 -21.74 3.31 -21.92
C PHE A 219 -22.04 4.23 -20.75
N ARG A 220 -21.85 5.52 -21.00
CA ARG A 220 -22.11 6.63 -20.10
C ARG A 220 -23.56 7.12 -20.22
N GLU A 221 -24.06 7.81 -19.20
CA GLU A 221 -25.42 8.36 -19.22
C GLU A 221 -25.61 9.41 -20.34
N CYS A 222 -24.59 10.23 -20.60
CA CYS A 222 -24.56 11.21 -21.68
C CYS A 222 -23.26 11.09 -22.50
N PRO A 223 -23.10 11.84 -23.61
CA PRO A 223 -21.92 11.74 -24.45
C PRO A 223 -20.63 11.91 -23.65
N LYS A 224 -19.63 11.04 -23.87
CA LYS A 224 -18.40 10.99 -23.07
C LYS A 224 -17.56 12.28 -23.11
N SER A 225 -17.81 13.16 -24.09
CA SER A 225 -17.16 14.46 -24.22
C SER A 225 -17.88 15.58 -23.45
N MET A 226 -19.17 15.40 -23.16
CA MET A 226 -20.00 16.40 -22.49
C MET A 226 -19.67 16.47 -20.99
N LEU A 227 -19.64 17.68 -20.44
CA LEU A 227 -19.55 17.86 -18.99
C LEU A 227 -20.87 17.43 -18.35
N TYR A 228 -20.79 16.56 -17.35
CA TYR A 228 -21.99 16.06 -16.69
C TYR A 228 -22.74 17.16 -15.93
N SER A 229 -22.06 18.25 -15.55
CA SER A 229 -22.67 19.44 -14.96
C SER A 229 -23.59 20.20 -15.92
N GLU A 230 -23.36 20.08 -17.22
CA GLU A 230 -24.21 20.68 -18.25
C GLU A 230 -25.44 19.80 -18.53
N PHE A 231 -25.24 18.47 -18.52
CA PHE A 231 -26.30 17.49 -18.74
C PHE A 231 -27.25 17.38 -17.54
N ASN A 232 -26.70 17.29 -16.33
CA ASN A 232 -27.45 17.14 -15.08
C ASN A 232 -27.00 18.18 -14.04
N PRO A 233 -27.32 19.47 -14.21
CA PRO A 233 -26.97 20.51 -13.25
C PRO A 233 -27.64 20.27 -11.88
N GLY A 234 -28.83 19.65 -11.88
CA GLY A 234 -29.56 19.30 -10.66
C GLY A 234 -28.78 18.36 -9.74
N TYR A 235 -27.99 17.43 -10.29
CA TYR A 235 -27.08 16.58 -9.51
C TYR A 235 -26.07 17.39 -8.71
N TYR A 236 -25.40 18.36 -9.35
CA TYR A 236 -24.39 19.20 -8.68
C TYR A 236 -25.05 20.19 -7.72
N THR A 237 -26.23 20.71 -8.05
CA THR A 237 -27.03 21.50 -7.12
C THR A 237 -27.41 20.69 -5.89
N ALA A 238 -27.86 19.44 -6.06
CA ALA A 238 -28.23 18.58 -4.94
C ALA A 238 -27.02 18.13 -4.11
N ILE A 239 -25.87 17.89 -4.73
CA ILE A 239 -24.62 17.65 -4.02
C ILE A 239 -24.21 18.89 -3.26
N ASN A 240 -24.10 20.05 -3.92
CA ASN A 240 -23.78 21.32 -3.27
C ASN A 240 -24.80 21.69 -2.21
N LYS A 241 -26.07 21.32 -2.38
CA LYS A 241 -27.15 21.49 -1.40
C LYS A 241 -27.02 20.52 -0.24
N LYS A 242 -26.59 19.28 -0.46
CA LYS A 242 -26.22 18.37 0.64
C LYS A 242 -24.97 18.88 1.36
N THR A 243 -23.99 19.43 0.65
CA THR A 243 -22.84 20.12 1.25
C THR A 243 -23.28 21.39 1.97
N SER A 244 -24.34 22.07 1.51
CA SER A 244 -24.86 23.31 2.08
C SER A 244 -25.92 23.13 3.18
N GLU A 245 -26.66 22.03 3.18
CA GLU A 245 -27.53 21.58 4.27
C GLU A 245 -26.69 20.85 5.33
N SER A 246 -25.51 20.35 4.96
CA SER A 246 -24.41 20.02 5.88
C SER A 246 -23.47 21.20 6.17
N ILE A 247 -23.79 22.44 5.73
CA ILE A 247 -23.17 23.62 6.34
C ILE A 247 -23.78 23.70 7.74
N HIS A 248 -23.11 23.05 8.68
CA HIS A 248 -23.05 23.60 10.02
C HIS A 248 -22.59 25.04 9.87
N THR A 249 -23.37 25.97 10.41
CA THR A 249 -23.04 27.38 10.49
C THR A 249 -21.54 27.50 10.78
N PRO A 250 -20.75 28.20 9.94
CA PRO A 250 -19.33 28.38 10.20
C PRO A 250 -19.13 28.80 11.65
N ILE A 251 -18.32 28.01 12.37
CA ILE A 251 -18.02 28.27 13.76
C ILE A 251 -17.28 29.60 13.82
N LYS A 252 -17.93 30.63 14.39
CA LYS A 252 -17.33 31.95 14.57
C LYS A 252 -16.39 31.89 15.77
N VAL A 253 -15.09 31.83 15.50
CA VAL A 253 -14.06 31.91 16.56
C VAL A 253 -14.06 33.32 17.17
N GLU A 254 -14.27 33.43 18.49
CA GLU A 254 -14.09 34.69 19.23
C GLU A 254 -12.62 35.14 19.19
N SER A 255 -12.37 36.45 19.24
CA SER A 255 -11.03 37.03 19.07
C SER A 255 -9.99 36.42 20.02
N VAL A 256 -8.93 35.83 19.46
CA VAL A 256 -7.81 35.23 20.20
C VAL A 256 -7.02 36.34 20.93
N SER A 257 -7.02 36.32 22.26
CA SER A 257 -6.16 37.16 23.10
C SER A 257 -4.76 36.55 23.21
N GLU A 258 -3.72 37.33 22.93
CA GLU A 258 -2.30 36.92 23.08
C GLU A 258 -1.93 36.53 24.53
N SER A 259 -2.79 36.84 25.51
CA SER A 259 -2.57 36.52 26.93
C SER A 259 -2.66 35.03 27.29
N ASN A 260 -3.09 34.16 26.38
CA ASN A 260 -3.37 32.74 26.65
C ASN A 260 -2.36 31.76 26.00
N ILE A 261 -1.17 32.24 25.62
CA ILE A 261 -0.13 31.44 24.97
C ILE A 261 0.93 31.01 25.98
N PHE A 262 1.15 29.70 26.11
CA PHE A 262 2.17 29.12 26.98
C PHE A 262 3.22 28.41 26.14
N LYS A 263 4.49 28.85 26.23
CA LYS A 263 5.61 28.11 25.64
C LYS A 263 6.01 26.98 26.59
N LEU A 264 5.90 25.74 26.12
CA LEU A 264 6.14 24.54 26.94
C LEU A 264 7.62 24.12 27.00
N HIS A 265 8.46 24.63 26.10
CA HIS A 265 9.89 24.31 26.07
C HIS A 265 10.74 25.57 25.84
N PRO A 266 11.89 25.74 26.52
CA PRO A 266 12.72 26.94 26.39
C PRO A 266 13.24 27.14 24.96
N GLU A 267 13.77 26.07 24.35
CA GLU A 267 14.47 26.13 23.06
C GLU A 267 13.60 25.77 21.85
N LYS A 268 12.55 24.96 22.07
CA LYS A 268 11.71 24.44 20.98
C LYS A 268 10.43 25.24 20.95
N ASN A 269 9.95 25.53 19.74
CA ASN A 269 8.71 26.24 19.56
C ASN A 269 7.54 25.28 19.77
N ILE A 270 7.21 25.01 21.04
CA ILE A 270 6.04 24.21 21.43
C ILE A 270 5.13 25.15 22.22
N LEU A 271 4.02 25.53 21.61
CA LEU A 271 3.06 26.48 22.15
C LEU A 271 1.77 25.76 22.52
N LYS A 272 1.19 26.13 23.66
CA LYS A 272 -0.14 25.74 24.10
C LYS A 272 -1.02 26.97 24.15
N PHE A 273 -2.20 26.88 23.55
CA PHE A 273 -3.26 27.87 23.65
C PHE A 273 -4.44 27.23 24.38
N GLU A 274 -4.99 27.94 25.36
CA GLU A 274 -6.24 27.51 25.97
C GLU A 274 -7.43 28.12 25.22
N SER A 275 -8.40 27.28 24.89
CA SER A 275 -9.73 27.67 24.39
C SER A 275 -9.72 28.44 23.05
N LEU A 276 -9.12 27.87 22.00
CA LEU A 276 -9.33 28.40 20.64
C LEU A 276 -10.77 28.18 20.18
N LEU A 277 -11.32 27.02 20.53
CA LEU A 277 -12.70 26.64 20.26
C LEU A 277 -13.44 26.49 21.58
N THR A 278 -14.70 26.89 21.60
CA THR A 278 -15.60 26.59 22.71
C THR A 278 -15.88 25.09 22.80
N LYS A 279 -16.39 24.64 23.95
CA LYS A 279 -16.73 23.23 24.12
C LYS A 279 -17.81 22.77 23.13
N SER A 280 -18.80 23.61 22.85
CA SER A 280 -19.86 23.32 21.88
C SER A 280 -19.29 23.16 20.47
N GLU A 281 -18.40 24.07 20.08
CA GLU A 281 -17.74 24.03 18.76
C GLU A 281 -16.89 22.77 18.57
N CYS A 282 -16.24 22.30 19.63
CA CYS A 282 -15.52 21.02 19.60
C CYS A 282 -16.47 19.84 19.35
N ASP A 283 -17.63 19.83 20.00
CA ASP A 283 -18.64 18.78 19.84
C ASP A 283 -19.27 18.81 18.44
N ASP A 284 -19.54 20.01 17.90
CA ASP A 284 -20.05 20.19 16.54
C ASP A 284 -19.07 19.64 15.48
N LEU A 285 -17.77 19.84 15.67
CA LEU A 285 -16.74 19.28 14.79
C LEU A 285 -16.65 17.75 14.86
N ILE A 286 -16.89 17.15 16.04
CA ILE A 286 -16.95 15.69 16.17
C ILE A 286 -18.20 15.15 15.45
N ASN A 287 -19.34 15.83 15.58
CA ASN A 287 -20.63 15.36 15.06
C ASN A 287 -20.69 15.32 13.52
N ILE A 288 -19.92 16.16 12.82
CA ILE A 288 -19.82 16.12 11.35
C ILE A 288 -18.86 15.03 10.83
N CYS A 289 -18.08 14.39 11.70
CA CYS A 289 -17.09 13.42 11.28
C CYS A 289 -17.71 12.04 11.01
N THR A 290 -17.41 11.49 9.83
CA THR A 290 -17.60 10.06 9.54
C THR A 290 -16.24 9.36 9.59
N PHE A 291 -16.01 8.55 10.61
CA PHE A 291 -14.71 7.94 10.87
C PHE A 291 -14.47 6.67 10.04
N SER A 292 -13.22 6.47 9.62
CA SER A 292 -12.77 5.28 8.89
C SER A 292 -12.63 4.03 9.76
N GLU A 293 -12.73 2.85 9.14
CA GLU A 293 -12.44 1.55 9.78
C GLU A 293 -10.93 1.29 9.78
N SER A 294 -10.19 1.92 10.70
CA SER A 294 -8.75 1.69 10.87
C SER A 294 -8.36 1.60 12.35
N LYS A 295 -7.09 1.27 12.63
CA LYS A 295 -6.58 1.17 14.01
C LYS A 295 -6.78 2.47 14.81
N TYR A 296 -6.62 3.62 14.15
CA TYR A 296 -6.92 4.94 14.69
C TYR A 296 -7.93 5.58 13.74
N PRO A 297 -9.25 5.33 13.93
CA PRO A 297 -10.29 5.85 13.07
C PRO A 297 -10.11 7.35 12.87
N SER A 298 -10.09 7.79 11.61
CA SER A 298 -9.94 9.21 11.29
C SER A 298 -10.98 9.67 10.28
N ALA A 299 -11.28 10.97 10.31
CA ALA A 299 -12.17 11.68 9.42
C ALA A 299 -11.50 12.96 8.93
N TRP A 300 -11.78 13.40 7.70
CA TRP A 300 -11.21 14.60 7.13
C TRP A 300 -12.29 15.66 6.91
N ILE A 301 -12.06 16.88 7.40
CA ILE A 301 -12.93 18.05 7.18
C ILE A 301 -12.21 18.98 6.20
N LYS A 302 -12.88 19.42 5.13
CA LYS A 302 -12.25 20.30 4.13
C LYS A 302 -12.10 21.70 4.70
N ASN A 303 -11.01 22.39 4.36
CA ASN A 303 -10.76 23.75 4.86
C ASN A 303 -11.87 24.74 4.47
N VAL A 304 -12.48 24.54 3.31
CA VAL A 304 -13.60 25.38 2.82
C VAL A 304 -14.87 25.25 3.67
N ASP A 305 -15.02 24.14 4.40
CA ASP A 305 -16.21 23.90 5.23
C ASP A 305 -16.07 24.58 6.61
N GLN A 306 -14.87 24.97 7.02
CA GLN A 306 -14.57 25.63 8.31
C GLN A 306 -13.60 26.81 8.13
N ILE A 307 -13.94 27.71 7.21
CA ILE A 307 -13.04 28.78 6.76
C ILE A 307 -12.61 29.72 7.91
N ASP A 308 -13.47 29.97 8.89
CA ASP A 308 -13.17 30.86 10.02
C ASP A 308 -12.11 30.25 10.96
N ILE A 309 -12.20 28.94 11.24
CA ILE A 309 -11.20 28.20 12.01
C ILE A 309 -9.86 28.22 11.25
N ILE A 310 -9.88 27.93 9.94
CA ILE A 310 -8.69 27.89 9.10
C ILE A 310 -8.02 29.28 8.99
N ASN A 311 -8.79 30.35 8.81
CA ASN A 311 -8.28 31.72 8.80
C ASN A 311 -7.64 32.09 10.15
N THR A 312 -8.24 31.65 11.25
CA THR A 312 -7.71 31.89 12.59
C THR A 312 -6.40 31.13 12.80
N ILE A 313 -6.34 29.85 12.44
CA ILE A 313 -5.11 29.04 12.48
C ILE A 313 -4.02 29.68 11.61
N ALA A 314 -4.35 30.09 10.38
CA ALA A 314 -3.41 30.73 9.47
C ALA A 314 -2.83 32.01 10.08
N LYS A 315 -3.68 32.84 10.70
CA LYS A 315 -3.25 34.06 11.41
C LYS A 315 -2.30 33.75 12.57
N ILE A 316 -2.62 32.75 13.40
CA ILE A 316 -1.76 32.33 14.53
C ILE A 316 -0.40 31.82 14.03
N CYS A 317 -0.40 31.04 12.94
CA CYS A 317 0.81 30.47 12.34
C CYS A 317 1.54 31.46 11.41
N ARG A 318 1.05 32.71 11.32
CA ARG A 318 1.56 33.78 10.45
C ARG A 318 1.68 33.36 8.98
N THR A 319 0.81 32.47 8.51
CA THR A 319 0.80 31.92 7.15
C THR A 319 -0.53 32.22 6.45
N THR A 320 -0.75 31.70 5.24
CA THR A 320 -2.03 31.79 4.52
C THR A 320 -2.74 30.43 4.50
N PRO A 321 -4.08 30.40 4.38
CA PRO A 321 -4.84 29.15 4.27
C PRO A 321 -4.37 28.20 3.16
N ASP A 322 -3.75 28.72 2.10
CA ASP A 322 -3.27 27.94 0.95
C ASP A 322 -2.14 26.96 1.33
N PHE A 323 -1.42 27.23 2.42
CA PHE A 323 -0.38 26.36 2.95
C PHE A 323 -0.90 25.33 3.95
N LEU A 324 -2.18 25.38 4.34
CA LEU A 324 -2.76 24.45 5.31
C LEU A 324 -3.35 23.22 4.62
N GLU A 325 -3.01 22.03 5.12
CA GLU A 325 -3.75 20.81 4.77
C GLU A 325 -5.19 20.86 5.32
N ASN A 326 -6.05 19.98 4.80
CA ASN A 326 -7.37 19.75 5.39
C ASN A 326 -7.25 19.24 6.84
N MET A 327 -8.26 19.50 7.66
CA MET A 327 -8.29 19.05 9.06
C MET A 327 -8.46 17.53 9.13
N ASN A 328 -7.56 16.85 9.84
CA ASN A 328 -7.65 15.42 10.12
C ASN A 328 -8.09 15.18 11.57
N VAL A 329 -9.33 14.75 11.77
CA VAL A 329 -9.87 14.40 13.08
C VAL A 329 -9.59 12.93 13.36
N ILE A 330 -8.88 12.64 14.45
CA ILE A 330 -8.51 11.28 14.86
C ILE A 330 -9.25 10.93 16.14
N LYS A 331 -9.89 9.76 16.13
CA LYS A 331 -10.53 9.14 17.28
C LYS A 331 -9.55 8.20 17.99
N TYR A 332 -9.40 8.41 19.29
CA TYR A 332 -8.66 7.56 20.21
C TYR A 332 -9.65 6.86 21.12
N GLY A 333 -9.71 5.54 21.03
CA GLY A 333 -10.53 4.74 21.95
C GLY A 333 -10.16 4.98 23.42
N SER A 334 -11.02 4.54 24.32
CA SER A 334 -10.70 4.51 25.76
C SER A 334 -9.38 3.77 26.03
N HIS A 335 -8.55 4.35 26.91
CA HIS A 335 -7.23 3.85 27.31
C HIS A 335 -6.24 3.60 26.15
N VAL A 336 -6.39 4.31 25.03
CA VAL A 336 -5.51 4.18 23.86
C VAL A 336 -4.28 5.08 23.99
N VAL A 337 -3.11 4.50 23.74
CA VAL A 337 -1.83 5.21 23.55
C VAL A 337 -1.45 5.17 22.06
N HIS A 338 -1.32 6.34 21.44
CA HIS A 338 -0.83 6.49 20.07
C HIS A 338 0.56 7.14 20.06
N GLY A 339 1.54 6.38 19.57
CA GLY A 339 2.90 6.83 19.35
C GLY A 339 3.95 5.99 20.09
N PRO A 340 5.21 6.44 20.11
CA PRO A 340 5.66 7.75 19.61
C PRO A 340 5.69 7.83 18.07
N PHE A 341 5.41 9.01 17.49
CA PHE A 341 5.46 9.27 16.04
C PHE A 341 5.88 10.71 15.73
N GLN A 342 6.11 11.04 14.45
CA GLN A 342 6.44 12.38 13.97
C GLN A 342 5.50 12.75 12.81
N ASP A 343 5.07 14.01 12.74
CA ASP A 343 4.17 14.49 11.69
C ASP A 343 4.87 14.84 10.37
N ALA A 344 6.12 15.30 10.43
CA ALA A 344 6.94 15.51 9.26
C ALA A 344 7.19 14.17 8.53
N TYR A 345 7.31 14.21 7.20
CA TYR A 345 7.66 13.05 6.39
C TYR A 345 9.14 12.71 6.50
N ASP A 346 9.46 11.43 6.34
CA ASP A 346 10.85 10.97 6.29
C ASP A 346 11.36 11.12 4.86
N ILE A 347 11.96 12.26 4.56
CA ILE A 347 12.41 12.58 3.20
C ILE A 347 13.55 11.66 2.71
N SER A 348 14.15 10.86 3.59
CA SER A 348 15.10 9.83 3.19
C SER A 348 14.41 8.63 2.50
N THR A 349 13.14 8.37 2.82
CA THR A 349 12.37 7.24 2.28
C THR A 349 11.65 7.61 0.98
N ASP A 350 11.46 6.65 0.08
CA ASP A 350 10.69 6.87 -1.17
C ASP A 350 9.28 7.35 -0.90
N LYS A 351 8.67 6.83 0.17
CA LYS A 351 7.33 7.23 0.61
C LYS A 351 7.32 8.70 1.02
N GLY A 352 8.30 9.14 1.79
CA GLY A 352 8.44 10.54 2.18
C GLY A 352 8.71 11.44 0.98
N LYS A 353 9.66 11.07 0.11
CA LYS A 353 9.94 11.79 -1.15
C LYS A 353 8.67 11.97 -1.97
N THR A 354 7.89 10.91 -2.16
CA THR A 354 6.59 10.94 -2.86
C THR A 354 5.59 11.89 -2.20
N TYR A 355 5.50 11.88 -0.86
CA TYR A 355 4.56 12.75 -0.15
C TYR A 355 5.00 14.21 -0.08
N THR A 356 6.30 14.49 -0.21
CA THR A 356 6.85 15.85 -0.21
C THR A 356 7.07 16.43 -1.59
N GLU A 357 6.97 15.64 -2.66
CA GLU A 357 7.25 16.05 -4.04
C GLU A 357 6.50 17.33 -4.45
N LYS A 358 5.18 17.37 -4.21
CA LYS A 358 4.32 18.48 -4.65
C LYS A 358 4.27 19.64 -3.65
N LEU A 359 4.01 19.34 -2.38
CA LEU A 359 3.71 20.34 -1.34
C LEU A 359 4.88 20.55 -0.36
N GLY A 360 6.07 20.01 -0.65
CA GLY A 360 7.24 20.07 0.23
C GLY A 360 7.02 19.39 1.57
N GLN A 361 7.78 19.73 2.61
CA GLN A 361 7.65 19.11 3.94
C GLN A 361 6.41 19.61 4.72
N ARG A 362 5.93 18.84 5.71
CA ARG A 362 5.06 19.35 6.79
C ARG A 362 5.93 20.04 7.83
N VAL A 363 5.95 21.37 7.81
CA VAL A 363 6.92 22.18 8.57
C VAL A 363 6.43 22.50 9.99
N GLN A 364 5.11 22.54 10.21
CA GLN A 364 4.51 22.85 11.52
C GLN A 364 3.19 22.08 11.68
N THR A 365 2.89 21.65 12.91
CA THR A 365 1.62 21.01 13.27
C THR A 365 0.82 21.92 14.19
N ILE A 366 -0.48 21.98 13.93
CA ILE A 366 -1.50 22.55 14.81
C ILE A 366 -2.42 21.40 15.23
N SER A 367 -2.48 21.11 16.52
CA SER A 367 -3.29 20.04 17.08
C SER A 367 -4.34 20.60 18.05
N ILE A 368 -5.61 20.46 17.74
CA ILE A 368 -6.74 20.93 18.56
C ILE A 368 -7.34 19.74 19.31
N CYS A 369 -7.40 19.84 20.63
CA CYS A 369 -7.97 18.83 21.49
C CYS A 369 -9.50 19.00 21.57
N LEU A 370 -10.27 18.02 21.09
CA LEU A 370 -11.73 18.06 21.13
C LEU A 370 -12.31 17.29 22.32
N SER A 371 -11.46 16.81 23.24
CA SER A 371 -11.86 16.04 24.41
C SER A 371 -11.11 16.49 25.65
N ASP A 372 -11.70 16.28 26.82
CA ASP A 372 -11.07 16.64 28.08
C ASP A 372 -9.99 15.62 28.47
N LYS A 373 -8.95 16.09 29.18
CA LYS A 373 -7.89 15.28 29.78
C LYS A 373 -7.09 14.39 28.81
N MET A 374 -6.92 14.81 27.56
CA MET A 374 -6.00 14.15 26.63
C MET A 374 -4.56 14.48 27.00
N LYS A 375 -3.67 13.48 27.03
CA LYS A 375 -2.24 13.71 27.31
C LYS A 375 -1.44 13.83 26.02
N TYR A 376 -0.65 14.89 25.93
CA TYR A 376 0.27 15.18 24.84
C TYR A 376 1.70 15.18 25.38
N ALA A 377 2.53 14.24 24.94
CA ALA A 377 3.91 14.11 25.43
C ALA A 377 4.91 14.20 24.29
N PHE A 378 6.01 14.93 24.50
CA PHE A 378 7.22 14.97 23.68
C PHE A 378 8.34 14.27 24.48
N PRO A 379 8.48 12.94 24.39
CA PRO A 379 9.28 12.17 25.34
C PRO A 379 10.77 12.54 25.33
N LYS A 380 11.33 12.91 24.17
CA LYS A 380 12.75 13.31 24.06
C LYS A 380 13.04 14.66 24.74
N LEU A 381 12.02 15.49 24.93
CA LEU A 381 12.11 16.78 25.61
C LEU A 381 11.64 16.72 27.06
N ASN A 382 11.27 15.54 27.56
CA ASN A 382 10.65 15.36 28.87
C ASN A 382 9.50 16.36 29.12
N THR A 383 8.74 16.67 28.08
CA THR A 383 7.66 17.66 28.09
C THR A 383 6.34 16.92 27.93
N GLU A 384 5.45 17.04 28.91
CA GLU A 384 4.10 16.47 28.85
C GLU A 384 3.09 17.52 29.30
N VAL A 385 1.94 17.54 28.63
CA VAL A 385 0.83 18.42 28.96
C VAL A 385 -0.49 17.69 28.89
N ILE A 386 -1.39 18.03 29.81
CA ILE A 386 -2.79 17.63 29.75
C ILE A 386 -3.55 18.73 28.98
N CYS A 387 -4.15 18.33 27.88
CA CYS A 387 -5.00 19.14 27.02
C CYS A 387 -6.46 18.87 27.39
N ASN A 388 -7.21 19.94 27.62
CA ASN A 388 -8.64 19.87 27.79
C ASN A 388 -9.34 20.20 26.46
N LYS A 389 -10.66 20.00 26.40
CA LYS A 389 -11.45 20.33 25.22
C LYS A 389 -11.29 21.82 24.89
N GLY A 390 -10.88 22.11 23.66
CA GLY A 390 -10.56 23.46 23.15
C GLY A 390 -9.08 23.85 23.23
N THR A 391 -8.22 23.09 23.93
CA THR A 391 -6.78 23.34 23.99
C THR A 391 -6.15 23.13 22.61
N VAL A 392 -5.25 24.03 22.18
CA VAL A 392 -4.49 23.91 20.94
C VAL A 392 -3.00 23.80 21.23
N MET A 393 -2.35 22.88 20.54
CA MET A 393 -0.91 22.71 20.51
C MET A 393 -0.39 23.18 19.15
N ILE A 394 0.65 24.00 19.13
CA ILE A 394 1.36 24.39 17.89
C ILE A 394 2.83 24.10 18.08
N TYR A 395 3.43 23.38 17.14
CA TYR A 395 4.86 23.13 17.17
C TYR A 395 5.48 22.91 15.79
N ASP A 396 6.74 23.31 15.67
CA ASP A 396 7.52 23.17 14.44
C ASP A 396 8.02 21.74 14.31
N ASN A 397 7.71 21.06 13.21
CA ASN A 397 8.08 19.66 12.99
C ASN A 397 9.54 19.48 12.53
N VAL A 398 10.14 20.56 12.05
CA VAL A 398 11.48 20.60 11.48
C VAL A 398 12.23 21.83 11.99
N GLY A 399 13.57 21.77 11.95
CA GLY A 399 14.42 22.90 12.29
C GLY A 399 14.74 23.77 11.07
N THR A 400 16.02 24.07 10.88
CA THR A 400 16.52 24.85 9.73
C THR A 400 16.69 24.04 8.44
N THR A 401 16.30 22.75 8.45
CA THR A 401 16.38 21.86 7.28
C THR A 401 15.05 21.14 7.09
N ARG A 402 14.84 20.48 5.94
CA ARG A 402 13.65 19.66 5.68
C ARG A 402 13.65 18.32 6.46
N ASN A 403 14.73 18.00 7.16
CA ASN A 403 14.81 16.80 7.98
C ASN A 403 13.93 16.93 9.21
N ARG A 404 13.35 15.81 9.62
CA ARG A 404 12.52 15.74 10.83
C ARG A 404 13.34 16.15 12.04
N ASP A 405 12.77 16.99 12.89
CA ASP A 405 13.35 17.19 14.22
C ASP A 405 12.98 16.00 15.10
N GLU A 406 13.98 15.20 15.44
CA GLU A 406 13.82 14.04 16.31
C GLU A 406 13.19 14.38 17.67
N ASN A 407 13.39 15.59 18.17
CA ASN A 407 12.82 16.06 19.43
C ASN A 407 11.29 16.24 19.36
N MET A 408 10.74 16.39 18.15
CA MET A 408 9.30 16.56 17.91
C MET A 408 8.56 15.22 17.81
N CYS A 409 9.26 14.12 18.08
CA CYS A 409 8.63 12.82 18.24
C CYS A 409 7.73 12.86 19.47
N HIS A 410 6.43 12.61 19.28
CA HIS A 410 5.41 12.82 20.30
C HIS A 410 4.46 11.63 20.43
N ARG A 411 3.73 11.60 21.54
CA ARG A 411 2.78 10.57 21.93
C ARG A 411 1.49 11.22 22.42
N LEU A 412 0.38 10.65 21.98
CA LEU A 412 -0.97 11.01 22.40
C LEU A 412 -1.54 9.88 23.24
N THR A 413 -2.13 10.20 24.38
CA THR A 413 -2.77 9.20 25.25
C THR A 413 -4.17 9.67 25.64
N ASN A 414 -5.15 8.80 25.43
CA ASN A 414 -6.48 8.94 25.99
C ASN A 414 -6.61 7.98 27.18
N ASP A 415 -6.45 8.49 28.40
CA ASP A 415 -6.62 7.69 29.62
C ASP A 415 -8.08 7.65 30.11
N ASN A 416 -9.01 8.28 29.40
CA ASN A 416 -10.41 8.32 29.79
C ASN A 416 -11.13 6.99 29.50
N ASP A 417 -12.25 6.77 30.18
CA ASP A 417 -13.17 5.64 29.97
C ASP A 417 -14.06 5.80 28.72
N ILE A 418 -13.93 6.94 28.03
CA ILE A 418 -14.66 7.28 26.81
C ILE A 418 -13.68 7.60 25.67
N ASP A 419 -14.20 7.61 24.45
CA ASP A 419 -13.42 8.01 23.27
C ASP A 419 -12.95 9.48 23.36
N GLY A 420 -11.71 9.71 22.95
CA GLY A 420 -11.08 11.02 22.86
C GLY A 420 -10.80 11.42 21.40
N TYR A 421 -10.83 12.71 21.10
CA TYR A 421 -10.75 13.22 19.73
C TYR A 421 -9.75 14.37 19.61
N ILE A 422 -8.92 14.35 18.57
CA ILE A 422 -7.95 15.40 18.26
C ILE A 422 -8.02 15.74 16.77
N ILE A 423 -8.00 17.04 16.44
CA ILE A 423 -7.81 17.53 15.07
C ILE A 423 -6.35 17.85 14.86
N ASN A 424 -5.76 17.40 13.75
CA ASN A 424 -4.46 17.86 13.28
C ASN A 424 -4.62 18.65 11.97
N VAL A 425 -3.98 19.82 11.93
CA VAL A 425 -3.80 20.65 10.73
C VAL A 425 -2.31 20.83 10.51
N TYR A 426 -1.86 20.65 9.28
CA TYR A 426 -0.44 20.70 8.94
C TYR A 426 -0.14 21.89 8.03
N VAL A 427 0.89 22.67 8.38
CA VAL A 427 1.45 23.69 7.50
C VAL A 427 2.43 23.03 6.54
N ARG A 428 2.27 23.28 5.25
CA ARG A 428 3.17 22.82 4.18
C ARG A 428 4.20 23.87 3.82
N GLU A 429 5.36 23.39 3.38
CA GLU A 429 6.42 24.21 2.78
C GLU A 429 5.94 24.89 1.49
N LYS A 430 5.13 24.20 0.68
CA LYS A 430 4.61 24.73 -0.59
C LYS A 430 3.09 24.65 -0.66
N ASP A 431 2.48 25.66 -1.28
CA ASP A 431 1.05 25.63 -1.60
C ASP A 431 0.76 24.76 -2.84
N LYS A 432 -0.51 24.63 -3.22
CA LYS A 432 -0.94 23.82 -4.38
C LYS A 432 -0.44 24.37 -5.72
N SER A 433 -0.04 25.63 -5.77
CA SER A 433 0.51 26.33 -6.94
C SER A 433 2.04 26.26 -6.99
N GLY A 434 2.69 25.69 -5.96
CA GLY A 434 4.13 25.57 -5.85
C GLY A 434 4.82 26.78 -5.22
N ASN A 435 4.08 27.78 -4.74
CA ASN A 435 4.68 28.91 -4.03
C ASN A 435 5.24 28.44 -2.68
N VAL A 436 6.40 28.96 -2.29
CA VAL A 436 7.08 28.60 -1.03
C VAL A 436 6.59 29.46 0.12
N ASN A 437 6.34 28.85 1.28
CA ASN A 437 5.96 29.53 2.50
C ASN A 437 7.14 30.36 3.02
N LYS A 438 7.01 31.68 3.03
CA LYS A 438 8.11 32.59 3.37
C LYS A 438 8.63 32.44 4.80
N ASN A 439 7.83 31.85 5.70
CA ASN A 439 8.24 31.59 7.08
C ASN A 439 9.15 30.37 7.21
N PHE A 440 9.23 29.52 6.19
CA PHE A 440 9.96 28.24 6.22
C PHE A 440 10.77 28.08 4.93
N GLN A 441 11.86 28.84 4.82
CA GLN A 441 12.81 28.76 3.70
C GLN A 441 14.01 27.89 4.09
N PHE A 442 14.33 26.92 3.25
CA PHE A 442 15.48 26.05 3.38
C PHE A 442 16.46 26.34 2.26
N ASP A 443 17.76 26.44 2.55
CA ASP A 443 18.78 26.77 1.56
C ASP A 443 19.03 25.56 0.62
N ASP A 444 18.65 25.68 -0.65
CA ASP A 444 18.71 24.60 -1.66
C ASP A 444 20.05 24.54 -2.43
N THR A 445 21.09 25.23 -1.96
CA THR A 445 22.33 25.47 -2.72
C THR A 445 23.43 24.41 -2.62
N GLN A 446 23.21 23.24 -1.99
CA GLN A 446 24.21 22.16 -1.93
C GLN A 446 23.97 20.98 -2.87
N THR A 447 23.54 21.24 -4.11
CA THR A 447 23.62 20.24 -5.19
C THR A 447 24.13 20.89 -6.48
N LYS A 448 25.47 20.99 -6.62
CA LYS A 448 26.22 20.91 -7.89
C LYS A 448 27.74 20.97 -7.63
N ASP A 449 28.45 20.06 -8.30
CA ASP A 449 29.90 19.88 -8.43
C ASP A 449 30.83 21.00 -7.92
N THR A 450 31.88 20.63 -7.18
CA THR A 450 33.27 20.81 -7.66
C THR A 450 34.33 20.21 -6.72
N THR A 451 35.28 19.56 -7.39
CA THR A 451 36.63 19.17 -6.99
C THR A 451 37.47 20.30 -6.36
N ASN A 452 38.28 19.94 -5.34
CA ASN A 452 39.58 20.48 -4.91
C ASN A 452 39.90 21.99 -5.09
N ASN A 453 40.08 22.73 -3.99
CA ASN A 453 41.42 23.13 -3.48
C ASN A 453 41.33 24.07 -2.25
N ASP A 454 42.29 23.83 -1.37
CA ASP A 454 42.65 24.45 -0.08
C ASP A 454 42.56 25.99 0.05
N THR A 455 42.16 26.50 1.21
CA THR A 455 43.10 26.95 2.28
C THR A 455 42.38 27.48 3.53
N VAL A 456 42.97 27.13 4.67
CA VAL A 456 42.51 27.27 6.06
C VAL A 456 42.73 28.69 6.61
N VAL A 457 41.76 29.22 7.38
CA VAL A 457 42.06 29.97 8.62
C VAL A 457 41.00 29.64 9.68
N SER A 458 41.45 28.99 10.74
CA SER A 458 40.74 28.53 11.93
C SER A 458 40.46 29.64 12.95
N ASN A 459 39.34 29.56 13.68
CA ASN A 459 39.36 29.47 15.15
C ASN A 459 37.97 29.13 15.75
N PRO A 460 37.91 28.56 16.97
CA PRO A 460 37.30 27.25 17.22
C PRO A 460 35.99 27.33 18.02
N ILE A 461 35.19 26.24 18.03
CA ILE A 461 34.57 25.59 19.20
C ILE A 461 33.62 24.47 18.73
N HIS A 462 34.05 23.23 19.02
CA HIS A 462 33.36 21.94 19.11
C HIS A 462 32.56 21.38 17.91
N GLU A 463 33.31 20.91 16.90
CA GLU A 463 32.92 19.74 16.13
C GLU A 463 32.77 18.53 17.06
N THR A 464 31.58 17.92 17.10
CA THR A 464 31.47 16.52 17.51
C THR A 464 31.79 15.70 16.25
N PRO A 465 32.72 14.72 16.31
CA PRO A 465 33.08 13.97 15.12
C PRO A 465 31.83 13.27 14.55
N ASN A 466 31.79 13.08 13.24
CA ASN A 466 30.86 12.16 12.61
C ASN A 466 31.28 10.73 13.02
N ILE A 467 30.97 10.34 14.26
CA ILE A 467 31.32 9.04 14.83
C ILE A 467 30.45 8.01 14.11
N LYS A 468 31.05 7.28 13.18
CA LYS A 468 30.46 6.11 12.53
C LYS A 468 29.91 5.19 13.63
N GLU A 469 28.64 4.80 13.52
CA GLU A 469 27.96 4.02 14.55
C GLU A 469 28.66 2.67 14.74
N ASN A 470 29.03 2.35 15.99
CA ASN A 470 29.42 0.99 16.33
C ASN A 470 28.15 0.15 16.57
N HIS A 471 27.80 -0.69 15.61
CA HIS A 471 26.59 -1.52 15.65
C HIS A 471 26.57 -2.49 16.84
N LEU A 472 27.73 -2.99 17.30
CA LEU A 472 27.81 -3.85 18.48
C LEU A 472 27.58 -3.07 19.77
N ASP A 473 28.07 -1.83 19.87
CA ASP A 473 27.77 -0.95 21.02
C ASP A 473 26.29 -0.58 21.07
N THR A 474 25.69 -0.32 19.91
CA THR A 474 24.24 -0.14 19.78
C THR A 474 23.51 -1.38 20.30
N PHE A 475 23.93 -2.58 19.88
CA PHE A 475 23.31 -3.82 20.32
C PHE A 475 23.44 -4.07 21.84
N ASN A 476 24.63 -3.83 22.39
CA ASN A 476 24.87 -3.93 23.84
C ASN A 476 24.01 -2.93 24.62
N THR A 477 23.87 -1.71 24.10
CA THR A 477 23.01 -0.68 24.70
C THR A 477 21.55 -1.14 24.71
N VAL A 478 21.06 -1.71 23.61
CA VAL A 478 19.70 -2.25 23.53
C VAL A 478 19.47 -3.34 24.58
N LEU A 479 20.35 -4.33 24.66
CA LEU A 479 20.25 -5.41 25.65
C LEU A 479 20.22 -4.87 27.09
N ASN A 480 21.06 -3.88 27.40
CA ASN A 480 21.08 -3.23 28.71
C ASN A 480 19.79 -2.46 29.01
N LEU A 481 19.15 -1.86 28.00
CA LEU A 481 17.86 -1.19 28.20
C LEU A 481 16.76 -2.19 28.58
N PHE A 482 16.75 -3.39 27.98
CA PHE A 482 15.83 -4.47 28.36
C PHE A 482 16.07 -4.95 29.79
N GLU A 483 17.32 -5.24 30.15
CA GLU A 483 17.71 -5.65 31.50
C GLU A 483 17.30 -4.63 32.57
N ASN A 484 17.51 -3.35 32.29
CA ASN A 484 17.18 -2.25 33.19
C ASN A 484 15.68 -1.85 33.16
N LYS A 485 14.82 -2.64 32.50
CA LYS A 485 13.38 -2.40 32.38
C LYS A 485 13.03 -1.01 31.84
N LYS A 486 13.86 -0.49 30.91
CA LYS A 486 13.65 0.80 30.24
C LYS A 486 12.88 0.69 28.93
N ILE A 487 12.61 -0.54 28.48
CA ILE A 487 11.88 -0.83 27.24
C ILE A 487 10.41 -1.11 27.55
N THR A 488 9.54 -0.59 26.69
CA THR A 488 8.09 -0.83 26.75
C THR A 488 7.61 -1.42 25.44
N ARG A 489 6.39 -1.97 25.42
CA ARG A 489 5.78 -2.54 24.22
C ARG A 489 5.79 -1.60 23.01
N GLY A 490 5.69 -0.29 23.23
CA GLY A 490 5.69 0.73 22.17
C GLY A 490 7.07 1.24 21.77
N TRP A 491 8.15 0.69 22.32
CA TRP A 491 9.51 1.09 21.96
C TRP A 491 9.83 0.67 20.52
N ALA A 492 10.29 1.62 19.71
CA ALA A 492 10.50 1.44 18.28
C ALA A 492 11.93 1.06 17.90
N GLY A 493 12.90 1.22 18.81
CA GLY A 493 14.31 0.98 18.51
C GLY A 493 15.28 1.92 19.23
N HIS A 494 16.57 1.72 19.00
CA HIS A 494 17.66 2.61 19.38
C HIS A 494 18.70 2.68 18.26
N LYS A 495 18.97 3.89 17.76
CA LYS A 495 19.80 4.12 16.56
C LYS A 495 19.33 3.23 15.39
N GLN A 496 20.23 2.50 14.72
CA GLN A 496 19.87 1.60 13.61
C GLN A 496 19.19 0.30 14.07
N PHE A 497 19.18 -0.01 15.37
CA PHE A 497 18.43 -1.15 15.89
C PHE A 497 16.94 -0.79 15.99
N ILE A 498 16.20 -1.00 14.90
CA ILE A 498 14.76 -0.70 14.80
C ILE A 498 13.99 -2.00 14.57
N TYR A 499 12.87 -2.19 15.26
CA TYR A 499 11.97 -3.34 15.04
C TYR A 499 10.49 -2.97 15.17
N GLY A 500 9.61 -3.83 14.65
CA GLY A 500 8.17 -3.76 14.86
C GLY A 500 7.64 -4.91 15.73
N PHE A 501 7.19 -4.62 16.96
CA PHE A 501 6.70 -5.66 17.88
C PHE A 501 5.22 -6.02 17.66
N LYS A 502 4.94 -7.33 17.63
CA LYS A 502 3.60 -7.94 17.66
C LYS A 502 3.61 -9.12 18.65
N GLY A 503 2.47 -9.38 19.30
CA GLY A 503 2.30 -10.49 20.24
C GLY A 503 2.38 -10.06 21.71
N ASP A 504 2.72 -11.02 22.57
CA ASP A 504 2.84 -10.88 24.02
C ASP A 504 4.20 -10.27 24.40
N PHE A 505 4.17 -9.02 24.88
CA PHE A 505 5.38 -8.28 25.21
C PHE A 505 6.09 -8.83 26.44
N SER A 506 5.36 -9.39 27.42
CA SER A 506 5.95 -9.96 28.62
C SER A 506 6.76 -11.20 28.27
N TYR A 507 6.18 -12.10 27.47
CA TYR A 507 6.88 -13.28 26.95
C TYR A 507 8.10 -12.90 26.09
N PHE A 508 7.94 -11.93 25.18
CA PHE A 508 9.06 -11.45 24.38
C PHE A 508 10.19 -10.85 25.25
N ASN A 509 9.85 -10.03 26.24
CA ASN A 509 10.83 -9.46 27.16
C ASN A 509 11.57 -10.55 27.95
N GLU A 510 10.86 -11.60 28.40
CA GLU A 510 11.47 -12.77 29.03
C GLU A 510 12.48 -13.46 28.08
N CYS A 511 12.11 -13.70 26.82
CA CYS A 511 13.00 -14.28 25.81
C CYS A 511 14.23 -13.41 25.57
N VAL A 512 14.11 -12.08 25.54
CA VAL A 512 15.26 -11.17 25.39
C VAL A 512 16.20 -11.24 26.59
N LEU A 513 15.67 -11.34 27.82
CA LEU A 513 16.51 -11.50 29.02
C LEU A 513 17.23 -12.86 29.02
N ARG A 514 16.55 -13.93 28.57
CA ARG A 514 17.17 -15.25 28.36
C ARG A 514 18.26 -15.20 27.29
N PHE A 515 18.01 -14.50 26.18
CA PHE A 515 18.98 -14.28 25.11
C PHE A 515 20.23 -13.57 25.65
N LYS A 516 20.04 -12.46 26.37
CA LYS A 516 21.14 -11.70 27.00
C LYS A 516 21.97 -12.61 27.92
N LYS A 517 21.31 -13.34 28.81
CA LYS A 517 21.98 -14.24 29.75
C LYS A 517 22.82 -15.29 29.02
N LEU A 518 22.26 -15.94 28.00
CA LEU A 518 23.00 -16.91 27.19
C LEU A 518 24.24 -16.27 26.53
N ARG A 519 24.10 -15.06 25.98
CA ARG A 519 25.23 -14.32 25.41
C ARG A 519 26.31 -14.01 26.46
N ASP A 520 25.92 -13.51 27.62
CA ASP A 520 26.83 -13.17 28.72
C ASP A 520 27.56 -14.42 29.27
N ASP A 521 26.88 -15.58 29.27
CA ASP A 521 27.45 -16.89 29.63
C ASP A 521 28.33 -17.51 28.52
N GLY A 522 28.59 -16.78 27.42
CA GLY A 522 29.39 -17.26 26.29
C GLY A 522 28.68 -18.29 25.41
N LYS A 523 27.36 -18.39 25.50
CA LYS A 523 26.48 -19.32 24.75
C LYS A 523 25.67 -18.60 23.65
N GLY A 524 26.20 -17.51 23.11
CA GLY A 524 25.63 -16.77 21.98
C GLY A 524 26.20 -17.26 20.64
N LEU A 525 26.85 -16.34 19.91
CA LEU A 525 27.63 -16.62 18.71
C LEU A 525 28.79 -17.59 18.99
N MET A 526 28.94 -18.60 18.13
CA MET A 526 30.05 -19.55 18.18
C MET A 526 31.34 -18.91 17.65
N LEU A 527 32.16 -18.37 18.56
CA LEU A 527 33.40 -17.63 18.22
C LEU A 527 34.40 -18.46 17.39
N LYS A 528 34.37 -19.80 17.49
CA LYS A 528 35.19 -20.68 16.63
C LYS A 528 34.93 -20.45 15.13
N ASN A 529 33.74 -20.00 14.76
CA ASN A 529 33.40 -19.69 13.36
C ASN A 529 33.92 -18.31 12.95
N VAL A 530 33.96 -17.33 13.85
CA VAL A 530 34.53 -16.00 13.55
C VAL A 530 36.02 -16.08 13.23
N ASN A 531 36.73 -17.03 13.86
CA ASN A 531 38.17 -17.22 13.69
C ASN A 531 38.55 -18.16 12.53
N LYS A 532 37.59 -18.59 11.70
CA LYS A 532 37.86 -19.39 10.50
C LYS A 532 38.19 -18.51 9.32
N GLU A 533 39.07 -19.00 8.44
CA GLU A 533 39.26 -18.40 7.12
C GLU A 533 38.12 -18.83 6.19
N TYR A 534 37.53 -17.87 5.50
CA TYR A 534 36.48 -18.08 4.52
C TYR A 534 36.93 -17.58 3.16
N VAL A 535 36.55 -18.32 2.11
CA VAL A 535 36.61 -17.84 0.73
C VAL A 535 35.20 -17.42 0.35
N PHE A 536 35.00 -16.11 0.26
CA PHE A 536 33.73 -15.51 -0.11
C PHE A 536 33.95 -14.44 -1.17
N ASP A 537 33.29 -14.59 -2.30
CA ASP A 537 33.27 -13.61 -3.39
C ASP A 537 31.89 -13.59 -4.04
N GLU A 538 31.73 -12.83 -5.11
CA GLU A 538 30.43 -12.68 -5.77
C GLU A 538 29.86 -13.99 -6.34
N PHE A 539 30.70 -15.00 -6.64
CA PHE A 539 30.30 -16.29 -7.21
C PHE A 539 30.35 -17.44 -6.21
N THR A 540 31.00 -17.24 -5.06
CA THR A 540 31.31 -18.29 -4.09
C THR A 540 30.49 -18.08 -2.81
N PRO A 541 29.31 -18.71 -2.69
CA PRO A 541 28.52 -18.67 -1.45
C PRO A 541 29.22 -19.46 -0.34
N VAL A 542 28.94 -19.10 0.91
CA VAL A 542 29.47 -19.80 2.09
C VAL A 542 28.33 -20.43 2.89
N ILE A 543 28.57 -21.66 3.37
CA ILE A 543 27.70 -22.35 4.33
C ILE A 543 28.48 -22.49 5.64
N ALA A 544 27.91 -21.99 6.73
CA ALA A 544 28.50 -22.11 8.06
C ALA A 544 27.56 -22.88 8.99
N SER A 545 28.04 -24.00 9.54
CA SER A 545 27.31 -24.81 10.50
C SER A 545 27.54 -24.32 11.93
N GLU A 546 26.59 -24.60 12.83
CA GLU A 546 26.70 -24.32 14.26
C GLU A 546 27.06 -22.85 14.54
N VAL A 547 26.28 -21.91 14.01
CA VAL A 547 26.53 -20.47 14.12
C VAL A 547 26.32 -19.98 15.54
N VAL A 548 25.33 -20.52 16.25
CA VAL A 548 25.05 -20.22 17.66
C VAL A 548 25.09 -21.50 18.49
N HIS A 549 25.31 -21.37 19.79
CA HIS A 549 25.22 -22.52 20.70
C HIS A 549 23.81 -23.14 20.72
N THR A 550 23.73 -24.44 21.04
CA THR A 550 22.48 -25.22 21.05
C THR A 550 21.42 -24.61 21.97
N GLU A 551 21.80 -24.01 23.11
CA GLU A 551 20.86 -23.35 24.01
C GLU A 551 20.25 -22.07 23.40
N MET A 552 21.03 -21.31 22.63
CA MET A 552 20.53 -20.15 21.90
C MET A 552 19.62 -20.58 20.76
N LEU A 553 19.99 -21.63 20.03
CA LEU A 553 19.14 -22.21 18.99
C LEU A 553 17.80 -22.69 19.57
N ALA A 554 17.82 -23.39 20.70
CA ALA A 554 16.60 -23.85 21.38
C ALA A 554 15.69 -22.68 21.76
N LEU A 555 16.24 -21.56 22.25
CA LEU A 555 15.48 -20.35 22.54
C LEU A 555 14.85 -19.73 21.28
N LEU A 556 15.57 -19.69 20.16
CA LEU A 556 15.03 -19.23 18.87
C LEU A 556 13.87 -20.12 18.41
N MET A 557 14.05 -21.44 18.45
CA MET A 557 13.01 -22.42 18.08
C MET A 557 11.77 -22.26 18.95
N GLU A 558 11.93 -22.17 20.27
CA GLU A 558 10.83 -21.96 21.23
C GLU A 558 10.07 -20.66 20.94
N TYR A 559 10.79 -19.55 20.74
CA TYR A 559 10.19 -18.25 20.46
C TYR A 559 9.36 -18.26 19.17
N TYR A 560 9.92 -18.75 18.07
CA TYR A 560 9.24 -18.72 16.78
C TYR A 560 8.07 -19.70 16.71
N ARG A 561 8.20 -20.91 17.25
CA ARG A 561 7.09 -21.87 17.31
C ARG A 561 5.91 -21.32 18.09
N LYS A 562 6.16 -20.83 19.31
CA LYS A 562 5.10 -20.27 20.16
C LYS A 562 4.44 -19.04 19.54
N THR A 563 5.17 -18.18 18.84
CA THR A 563 4.57 -17.00 18.16
C THR A 563 3.76 -17.38 16.93
N ILE A 564 4.17 -18.39 16.17
CA ILE A 564 3.41 -18.94 15.04
C ILE A 564 2.12 -19.64 15.53
N GLU A 565 2.22 -20.50 16.54
CA GLU A 565 1.07 -21.20 17.15
C GLU A 565 0.04 -20.22 17.72
N ASN A 566 0.50 -19.14 18.34
CA ASN A 566 -0.36 -18.06 18.84
C ASN A 566 -0.89 -17.12 17.74
N LYS A 567 -0.66 -17.44 16.45
CA LYS A 567 -1.13 -16.67 15.29
C LYS A 567 -0.73 -15.19 15.34
N VAL A 568 0.45 -14.90 15.90
CA VAL A 568 1.00 -13.53 15.95
C VAL A 568 1.26 -13.02 14.53
N PHE A 569 1.63 -13.92 13.62
CA PHE A 569 1.85 -13.66 12.20
C PHE A 569 0.79 -14.40 11.39
N GLN A 570 0.26 -13.76 10.34
CA GLN A 570 -0.74 -14.36 9.46
C GLN A 570 -0.06 -15.26 8.41
N LEU A 571 -0.74 -16.35 8.04
CA LEU A 571 -0.32 -17.23 6.97
C LEU A 571 -0.67 -16.62 5.60
N GLY A 572 0.29 -16.66 4.68
CA GLY A 572 0.13 -16.20 3.30
C GLY A 572 0.77 -14.83 3.06
N ASP A 573 1.56 -14.72 1.99
CA ASP A 573 2.06 -13.45 1.48
C ASP A 573 2.02 -13.39 -0.06
N ARG A 574 2.40 -12.24 -0.64
CA ARG A 574 2.43 -12.03 -2.11
C ARG A 574 3.41 -12.94 -2.85
N GLN A 575 4.30 -13.63 -2.14
CA GLN A 575 5.46 -14.34 -2.69
C GLN A 575 5.41 -15.85 -2.49
N SER A 576 4.77 -16.33 -1.42
CA SER A 576 4.76 -17.72 -0.96
C SER A 576 3.66 -17.96 0.09
N ASN A 577 3.26 -19.22 0.27
CA ASN A 577 2.34 -19.63 1.33
C ASN A 577 3.08 -19.79 2.67
N ARG A 578 3.47 -18.69 3.32
CA ARG A 578 4.29 -18.73 4.55
C ARG A 578 3.82 -17.74 5.61
N PHE A 579 4.19 -17.98 6.86
CA PHE A 579 4.17 -16.94 7.89
C PHE A 579 5.36 -16.00 7.67
N LYS A 580 5.11 -14.69 7.67
CA LYS A 580 6.16 -13.68 7.45
C LYS A 580 6.04 -12.47 8.36
N ALA A 581 7.19 -11.98 8.82
CA ALA A 581 7.28 -10.71 9.51
C ALA A 581 8.56 -9.94 9.14
N HIS A 582 8.39 -8.67 8.76
CA HIS A 582 9.49 -7.75 8.46
C HIS A 582 10.00 -7.10 9.74
N ASN A 583 11.32 -7.07 9.95
CA ASN A 583 11.97 -6.52 11.14
C ASN A 583 11.29 -6.99 12.43
N GLU A 584 11.00 -8.30 12.48
CA GLU A 584 10.55 -8.96 13.70
C GLU A 584 11.66 -8.82 14.76
N PRO A 585 11.33 -8.39 15.98
CA PRO A 585 12.32 -8.02 16.98
C PRO A 585 13.37 -9.10 17.25
N PHE A 586 12.98 -10.34 17.50
CA PHE A 586 13.92 -11.40 17.88
C PHE A 586 14.90 -11.73 16.73
N SER A 587 14.45 -11.59 15.48
CA SER A 587 15.32 -11.73 14.31
C SER A 587 16.34 -10.60 14.24
N ARG A 588 16.01 -9.38 14.71
CA ARG A 588 16.97 -8.27 14.85
C ARG A 588 18.01 -8.54 15.93
N PHE A 589 17.66 -9.20 17.03
CA PHE A 589 18.67 -9.60 18.02
C PHE A 589 19.70 -10.54 17.41
N LEU A 590 19.25 -11.58 16.69
CA LEU A 590 20.17 -12.48 15.99
C LEU A 590 20.97 -11.75 14.90
N HIS A 591 20.35 -10.81 14.18
CA HIS A 591 20.98 -10.01 13.13
C HIS A 591 22.24 -9.28 13.61
N TYR A 592 22.18 -8.69 14.80
CA TYR A 592 23.32 -8.01 15.41
C TYR A 592 24.28 -8.99 16.10
N GLU A 593 23.77 -10.05 16.72
CA GLU A 593 24.60 -11.07 17.39
C GLU A 593 25.57 -11.75 16.42
N ILE A 594 25.12 -12.07 15.21
CA ILE A 594 25.97 -12.76 14.22
C ILE A 594 26.76 -11.82 13.31
N LEU A 595 26.57 -10.50 13.42
CA LEU A 595 27.30 -9.50 12.61
C LEU A 595 28.83 -9.75 12.60
N PRO A 596 29.51 -10.06 13.72
CA PRO A 596 30.96 -10.32 13.70
C PRO A 596 31.35 -11.49 12.81
N LEU A 597 30.52 -12.53 12.71
CA LEU A 597 30.75 -13.65 11.82
C LEU A 597 30.57 -13.24 10.35
N ILE A 598 29.55 -12.44 10.04
CA ILE A 598 29.31 -11.99 8.67
C ILE A 598 30.43 -11.05 8.19
N GLU A 599 30.93 -10.18 9.07
CA GLU A 599 32.12 -9.37 8.79
C GLU A 599 33.36 -10.23 8.57
N ALA A 600 33.54 -11.31 9.33
CA ALA A 600 34.64 -12.26 9.14
C ALA A 600 34.55 -13.02 7.81
N ILE A 601 33.35 -13.46 7.42
CA ILE A 601 33.14 -14.15 6.14
C ILE A 601 33.39 -13.21 4.95
N THR A 602 32.88 -11.98 5.01
CA THR A 602 32.98 -11.03 3.90
C THR A 602 34.28 -10.23 3.87
N SER A 603 35.06 -10.27 4.96
CA SER A 603 36.24 -9.41 5.17
C SER A 603 35.94 -7.91 5.03
N LYS A 604 34.70 -7.49 5.34
CA LYS A 604 34.23 -6.11 5.24
C LYS A 604 33.54 -5.66 6.52
N LYS A 605 33.55 -4.35 6.77
CA LYS A 605 32.69 -3.75 7.77
C LYS A 605 31.28 -3.60 7.22
N LEU A 606 30.31 -4.11 7.97
CA LEU A 606 28.93 -4.22 7.50
C LEU A 606 27.97 -3.54 8.46
N LYS A 607 26.86 -3.04 7.90
CA LYS A 607 25.71 -2.58 8.68
C LYS A 607 24.51 -3.51 8.49
N PRO A 608 23.83 -3.92 9.58
CA PRO A 608 22.59 -4.69 9.50
C PRO A 608 21.43 -3.84 8.93
N THR A 609 20.82 -4.24 7.81
CA THR A 609 19.75 -3.45 7.15
C THR A 609 18.36 -3.85 7.62
N TYR A 610 17.78 -4.93 7.10
CA TYR A 610 16.45 -5.43 7.46
C TYR A 610 16.43 -6.95 7.58
N THR A 611 15.41 -7.47 8.28
CA THR A 611 15.23 -8.91 8.46
C THR A 611 13.84 -9.36 8.03
N TYR A 612 13.74 -10.62 7.65
CA TYR A 612 12.46 -11.31 7.51
C TYR A 612 12.49 -12.62 8.31
N LEU A 613 11.54 -12.77 9.23
CA LEU A 613 11.09 -14.09 9.65
C LEU A 613 10.29 -14.70 8.49
N SER A 614 10.61 -15.94 8.11
CA SER A 614 9.85 -16.74 7.16
C SER A 614 9.68 -18.16 7.69
N SER A 615 8.44 -18.59 7.93
CA SER A 615 8.11 -19.98 8.25
C SER A 615 7.21 -20.53 7.16
N TYR A 616 7.77 -21.38 6.31
CA TYR A 616 7.09 -21.97 5.15
C TYR A 616 6.35 -23.23 5.56
N VAL A 617 5.14 -23.42 5.02
CA VAL A 617 4.34 -24.63 5.22
C VAL A 617 4.23 -25.42 3.92
N ASN A 618 3.59 -26.59 3.97
CA ASN A 618 3.34 -27.42 2.79
C ASN A 618 2.78 -26.59 1.61
N ASP A 619 3.20 -26.95 0.40
CA ASP A 619 2.90 -26.26 -0.86
C ASP A 619 3.48 -24.84 -1.00
N SER A 620 4.35 -24.40 -0.09
CA SER A 620 5.13 -23.17 -0.27
C SER A 620 6.07 -23.26 -1.46
N GLU A 621 6.25 -22.15 -2.17
CA GLU A 621 7.29 -22.00 -3.19
C GLU A 621 8.04 -20.68 -2.98
N LEU A 622 9.30 -20.60 -3.44
CA LEU A 622 10.04 -19.33 -3.48
C LEU A 622 10.45 -19.06 -4.93
N PRO A 623 9.64 -18.33 -5.72
CA PRO A 623 9.95 -18.15 -7.14
C PRO A 623 11.20 -17.30 -7.38
N ALA A 624 11.80 -17.47 -8.57
CA ALA A 624 13.04 -16.81 -8.99
C ALA A 624 13.03 -15.28 -8.81
N HIS A 625 14.03 -14.78 -8.08
CA HIS A 625 14.21 -13.35 -7.84
C HIS A 625 15.67 -12.99 -7.50
N THR A 626 15.94 -11.69 -7.49
CA THR A 626 17.10 -11.03 -6.87
C THR A 626 16.62 -10.15 -5.72
N ASP A 627 17.47 -9.89 -4.74
CA ASP A 627 17.13 -9.09 -3.56
C ASP A 627 17.18 -7.58 -3.81
N ARG A 628 16.72 -6.79 -2.83
CA ARG A 628 16.65 -5.31 -2.94
C ARG A 628 18.03 -4.67 -2.86
N GLU A 629 18.13 -3.39 -3.26
CA GLU A 629 19.40 -2.64 -3.21
C GLU A 629 20.07 -2.62 -1.82
N ASP A 630 19.27 -2.58 -0.75
CA ASP A 630 19.75 -2.60 0.65
C ASP A 630 20.19 -4.00 1.14
N CYS A 631 20.32 -4.96 0.24
CA CYS A 631 20.61 -6.36 0.51
C CYS A 631 21.82 -6.84 -0.29
N GLU A 632 22.98 -6.21 -0.05
CA GLU A 632 24.23 -6.60 -0.72
C GLU A 632 24.57 -8.06 -0.39
N TYR A 633 24.45 -8.45 0.88
CA TYR A 633 24.68 -9.80 1.37
C TYR A 633 23.41 -10.38 1.99
N THR A 634 22.96 -11.51 1.43
CA THR A 634 21.81 -12.27 1.92
C THR A 634 22.30 -13.38 2.82
N VAL A 635 21.90 -13.35 4.10
CA VAL A 635 22.21 -14.37 5.09
C VAL A 635 20.94 -15.12 5.48
N SER A 636 20.87 -16.38 5.07
CA SER A 636 19.79 -17.32 5.36
C SER A 636 20.16 -18.15 6.59
N PHE A 637 19.69 -17.77 7.78
CA PHE A 637 19.91 -18.54 9.02
C PHE A 637 18.76 -19.53 9.25
N LEU A 638 19.06 -20.82 9.30
CA LEU A 638 18.06 -21.87 9.48
C LEU A 638 17.78 -22.07 10.97
N VAL A 639 16.54 -21.81 11.40
CA VAL A 639 16.12 -22.02 12.80
C VAL A 639 15.69 -23.47 13.01
N ASN A 640 14.82 -23.97 12.13
CA ASN A 640 14.28 -25.32 12.24
C ASN A 640 13.74 -25.81 10.88
N LYS A 641 13.88 -27.10 10.58
CA LYS A 641 13.28 -27.75 9.42
C LYS A 641 12.84 -29.16 9.78
N ASP A 642 11.76 -29.64 9.17
CA ASP A 642 11.39 -31.06 9.17
C ASP A 642 11.93 -31.79 7.94
N LYS A 643 12.21 -31.04 6.87
CA LYS A 643 12.67 -31.56 5.59
C LYS A 643 13.71 -30.64 4.94
N ASP A 644 14.68 -31.26 4.29
CA ASP A 644 15.65 -30.55 3.45
C ASP A 644 14.93 -29.82 2.31
N TRP A 645 15.34 -28.57 2.13
CA TRP A 645 14.81 -27.71 1.09
C TRP A 645 15.95 -26.79 0.69
N PRO A 646 16.72 -27.11 -0.35
CA PRO A 646 17.85 -26.28 -0.73
C PRO A 646 17.38 -24.99 -1.42
N ILE A 647 18.13 -23.91 -1.23
CA ILE A 647 18.05 -22.74 -2.11
C ILE A 647 18.91 -22.97 -3.34
N LEU A 648 18.35 -22.70 -4.51
CA LEU A 648 19.01 -22.81 -5.81
C LEU A 648 19.51 -21.43 -6.21
N LEU A 649 20.83 -21.25 -6.23
CA LEU A 649 21.51 -20.01 -6.60
C LEU A 649 22.08 -20.12 -8.02
N HIS A 650 21.61 -19.27 -8.93
CA HIS A 650 22.06 -19.28 -10.31
C HIS A 650 23.55 -18.92 -10.42
N LYS A 651 24.35 -19.75 -11.10
CA LYS A 651 25.80 -19.51 -11.25
C LYS A 651 26.13 -18.26 -12.05
N VAL A 652 25.20 -17.79 -12.89
CA VAL A 652 25.39 -16.61 -13.74
C VAL A 652 24.94 -15.35 -13.02
N LYS A 653 25.85 -14.39 -12.91
CA LYS A 653 25.56 -13.04 -12.42
C LYS A 653 24.63 -12.30 -13.36
N GLN A 654 23.65 -11.60 -12.81
CA GLN A 654 22.68 -10.85 -13.59
C GLN A 654 23.27 -9.51 -14.06
N PRO A 655 22.94 -9.05 -15.28
CA PRO A 655 23.45 -7.78 -15.81
C PRO A 655 22.90 -6.56 -15.07
N VAL A 656 21.74 -6.70 -14.43
CA VAL A 656 21.07 -5.67 -13.64
C VAL A 656 20.92 -6.18 -12.22
N LYS A 657 21.53 -5.48 -11.26
CA LYS A 657 21.38 -5.77 -9.84
C LYS A 657 19.95 -5.48 -9.38
N TYR A 658 19.50 -6.16 -8.32
CA TYR A 658 18.27 -5.86 -7.58
C TYR A 658 16.99 -5.73 -8.42
N LYS A 659 16.91 -6.44 -9.54
CA LYS A 659 15.74 -6.43 -10.45
C LYS A 659 14.45 -6.93 -9.79
N GLY A 660 14.56 -7.68 -8.69
CA GLY A 660 13.41 -8.33 -8.06
C GLY A 660 13.02 -9.61 -8.80
N ARG A 661 11.72 -9.80 -9.07
CA ARG A 661 11.21 -11.02 -9.73
C ARG A 661 11.86 -11.22 -11.10
N SER A 662 12.32 -12.45 -11.34
CA SER A 662 12.81 -12.86 -12.66
C SER A 662 11.64 -13.28 -13.55
N SER A 663 11.72 -12.97 -14.85
CA SER A 663 10.77 -13.41 -15.87
C SER A 663 10.97 -14.88 -16.29
N PHE A 664 12.04 -15.51 -15.80
CA PHE A 664 12.35 -16.92 -16.04
C PHE A 664 12.96 -17.56 -14.78
N THR A 665 12.82 -18.87 -14.65
CA THR A 665 13.48 -19.66 -13.60
C THR A 665 14.64 -20.43 -14.22
N PRO A 666 15.90 -20.22 -13.78
CA PRO A 666 17.05 -20.98 -14.26
C PRO A 666 16.87 -22.48 -14.08
N LYS A 667 17.51 -23.31 -14.93
CA LYS A 667 17.43 -24.76 -14.77
C LYS A 667 18.26 -25.20 -13.56
N THR A 668 17.82 -26.24 -12.85
CA THR A 668 18.48 -26.70 -11.61
C THR A 668 19.95 -27.08 -11.80
N ASN A 669 20.33 -27.61 -12.98
CA ASN A 669 21.71 -27.94 -13.33
C ASN A 669 22.63 -26.70 -13.54
N GLU A 670 22.04 -25.53 -13.76
CA GLU A 670 22.72 -24.23 -13.89
C GLU A 670 22.89 -23.52 -12.53
N CYS A 671 22.35 -24.12 -11.45
CA CYS A 671 22.37 -23.56 -10.12
C CYS A 671 23.35 -24.29 -9.19
N LEU A 672 23.77 -23.60 -8.13
CA LEU A 672 24.31 -24.19 -6.91
C LEU A 672 23.13 -24.54 -6.00
N SER A 673 23.12 -25.77 -5.48
CA SER A 673 22.13 -26.22 -4.50
C SER A 673 22.73 -26.06 -3.11
N LEU A 674 22.16 -25.18 -2.29
CA LEU A 674 22.69 -24.81 -0.99
C LEU A 674 21.67 -25.15 0.10
N ASP A 675 22.08 -25.94 1.08
CA ASP A 675 21.29 -26.25 2.27
C ASP A 675 22.20 -26.32 3.51
N CYS A 676 21.62 -26.21 4.70
CA CYS A 676 22.34 -26.34 5.97
C CYS A 676 21.45 -26.98 7.04
N GLU A 677 22.06 -27.41 8.15
CA GLU A 677 21.34 -27.92 9.31
C GLU A 677 20.82 -26.79 10.20
N SER A 678 19.82 -27.08 11.05
CA SER A 678 19.30 -26.12 12.04
C SER A 678 20.43 -25.53 12.88
N GLY A 679 20.44 -24.19 13.02
CA GLY A 679 21.54 -23.44 13.61
C GLY A 679 22.70 -23.11 12.66
N GLY A 680 22.62 -23.52 11.39
CA GLY A 680 23.51 -23.09 10.32
C GLY A 680 23.03 -21.84 9.59
N LEU A 681 23.90 -21.26 8.77
CA LEU A 681 23.56 -20.21 7.82
C LEU A 681 24.16 -20.42 6.43
N ILE A 682 23.54 -19.80 5.44
CA ILE A 682 24.02 -19.69 4.06
C ILE A 682 24.15 -18.19 3.74
N ILE A 683 25.28 -17.78 3.17
CA ILE A 683 25.53 -16.39 2.74
C ILE A 683 25.91 -16.33 1.26
N PHE A 684 25.34 -15.37 0.53
CA PHE A 684 25.61 -15.12 -0.89
C PHE A 684 25.23 -13.67 -1.29
N SER A 685 25.67 -13.24 -2.48
CA SER A 685 25.35 -11.92 -3.07
C SER A 685 23.95 -11.88 -3.67
N GLY A 686 22.94 -11.58 -2.84
CA GLY A 686 21.53 -11.67 -3.22
C GLY A 686 21.05 -10.66 -4.27
N THR A 687 21.72 -9.50 -4.38
CA THR A 687 21.41 -8.50 -5.42
C THR A 687 21.90 -8.88 -6.80
N ASP A 688 22.90 -9.77 -6.90
CA ASP A 688 23.63 -10.08 -8.13
C ASP A 688 23.18 -11.39 -8.79
N HIS A 689 22.68 -12.34 -8.00
CA HIS A 689 22.36 -13.70 -8.48
C HIS A 689 20.89 -14.07 -8.28
N ILE A 690 20.26 -14.62 -9.32
CA ILE A 690 18.90 -15.16 -9.22
C ILE A 690 18.93 -16.34 -8.25
N HIS A 691 17.99 -16.37 -7.32
CA HIS A 691 17.80 -17.50 -6.43
C HIS A 691 16.33 -17.84 -6.24
N PHE A 692 16.07 -19.12 -5.98
CA PHE A 692 14.73 -19.67 -5.81
C PHE A 692 14.75 -20.98 -5.02
N ARG A 693 13.58 -21.46 -4.64
CA ARG A 693 13.38 -22.81 -4.10
C ARG A 693 12.24 -23.46 -4.87
N GLU A 694 12.37 -24.75 -5.12
CA GLU A 694 11.28 -25.55 -5.68
C GLU A 694 10.13 -25.67 -4.67
N LYS A 695 9.04 -26.33 -5.05
CA LYS A 695 7.89 -26.51 -4.17
C LYS A 695 8.26 -27.28 -2.90
N PHE A 696 7.95 -26.71 -1.74
CA PHE A 696 8.16 -27.32 -0.44
C PHE A 696 7.10 -28.38 -0.17
N THR A 697 7.56 -29.54 0.30
CA THR A 697 6.70 -30.72 0.56
C THR A 697 6.80 -31.21 2.00
N GLY A 698 7.49 -30.48 2.88
CA GLY A 698 7.48 -30.73 4.32
C GLY A 698 6.29 -30.06 5.02
N GLU A 699 6.24 -30.21 6.34
CA GLU A 699 5.29 -29.55 7.22
C GLU A 699 5.75 -28.13 7.57
N PHE A 700 7.06 -27.94 7.81
CA PHE A 700 7.58 -26.64 8.20
C PHE A 700 9.04 -26.37 7.83
N TYR A 701 9.33 -25.11 7.50
CA TYR A 701 10.69 -24.64 7.31
C TYR A 701 10.84 -23.23 7.89
N ASP A 702 11.46 -23.10 9.05
CA ASP A 702 11.66 -21.85 9.78
C ASP A 702 13.04 -21.28 9.48
N ILE A 703 13.07 -20.13 8.80
CA ILE A 703 14.29 -19.46 8.38
C ILE A 703 14.22 -17.96 8.64
N LEU A 704 15.34 -17.40 9.03
CA LEU A 704 15.54 -15.96 9.17
C LEU A 704 16.39 -15.46 8.01
N LEU A 705 15.86 -14.51 7.26
CA LEU A 705 16.58 -13.80 6.21
C LEU A 705 17.14 -12.52 6.82
N LEU A 706 18.45 -12.48 6.98
CA LEU A 706 19.21 -11.42 7.64
C LEU A 706 20.03 -10.71 6.56
N HIS A 707 19.80 -9.42 6.35
CA HIS A 707 20.40 -8.70 5.22
C HIS A 707 21.37 -7.62 5.67
N TYR A 708 22.52 -7.59 5.02
CA TYR A 708 23.61 -6.69 5.33
C TYR A 708 24.04 -5.93 4.08
N ARG A 709 24.69 -4.79 4.31
CA ARG A 709 25.41 -4.05 3.27
C ARG A 709 26.72 -3.50 3.81
N SER A 710 27.66 -3.22 2.92
CA SER A 710 28.92 -2.56 3.26
C SER A 710 28.62 -1.24 3.98
N ASP A 711 29.34 -1.00 5.08
CA ASP A 711 29.20 0.21 5.90
C ASP A 711 30.09 1.36 5.41
N ASP A 712 30.74 1.20 4.26
CA ASP A 712 31.73 2.12 3.67
C ASP A 712 31.18 3.51 3.34
#